data_AF-A0A3M2SKD6-F1
#
_entry.id   AF-A0A3M2SKD6-F1
#
_cell.length_a   1.000
_cell.length_b   1.000
_cell.length_c   1.000
_cell.angle_alpha   90.00
_cell.angle_beta   90.00
_cell.angle_gamma   90.00
#
_symmetry.space_group_name_H-M   'P 1'
#
loop_
_entity.id
_entity.type
_entity.pdbx_description
1 polymer ?
#
loop_
_entity_poly.entity_id
_entity_poly.type
_entity_poly.pdbx_seq_one_letter_code
_entity_poly.pdbx_strand_id
1 'polypeptide(L)'
;GGTWGERRERQKEFLDEDPVVFVIGAGQAGLEIAVRLRHVGLSTLIIDKNERVGDNWRKRYRTLMTHDPIHYCHLPFIPFPSDWPMFVPKDKLADWLESYANIMELNVWNRTFVKIADYDEQNKIWTVTVCRQGKDRTLKPRHIVFATGQSGDPITPMFPGTEYYKGMLYHGISHGDATAFGDLSQKKVVVVGSGNSSHDICQNFYENGAAQVTMLQRGGTYVISVDKGVALQHAGMYDEGGPPTEDADIYAQSLPIPIQFALKVFEAQKISEVDKELLEGLDKAGFLVDSGPDKSGIFRKYITKGGGYYIDVGCSQLIIDGKIKVRQCSEGIKNFDADGLVLADGSRLDADIVVLATGYDGMRSTALRALGKKIADRLDDIWDLDEQGEIRSMWRSSGHPHFWCMGGYVTQLEQRISEGQKYCLPPITNSIGPVDLEREFQAFKSHVNQHLPATTPPQQPQSPESHTTVEPVPTEAPSEIYPLPATFSRPSWQSYKNYCGIWFDRYHSWFPILHQPTILGLCEDDSSQLGSPASLILDAIAVVIISTQQALVDTDLDRDEFCRFLTDEIILAAIHDMSFRKLQALLILTMAEYGSGRMIDFWNLISLCKRISTQLGLRDLVAYSAMNFGFPSVLPPRMLQIPTTAVEREEKIRAFWAIDALDSASTLGVAWHLTVSRPEPAANLPCDEEIWRFPESVIDMYQFGSSEAPSSFSLYVRLVTNELWHVHNFLQQSCEPFSIISLSQRQEECDNVYQRLKSWQNDFEQLLTVHTPLYTDLLTHTGTPTQQPNSILIHCTIHSAIISLHQRLIFPVSLGEEDATHWEAAAERCLSSCDQMADVIRSADDETLGIINPHVIYCVFIAARFYLIYSKAMDLPLPNKLYLFIYALRVCGQIWHLAKLLHTVLEVASAEHAGSQVSHPLPVEFFDLQYFSLDIHAALRIWAGEKQGSLLREDHAVS
;
A
#
# COMPACT_ATOMS: atom_id res chain seq x y z
N GLY A 1 30.39 -18.03 -20.20
CA GLY A 1 31.82 -17.84 -19.89
C GLY A 1 32.31 -16.51 -20.46
N GLY A 2 33.33 -15.90 -19.86
CA GLY A 2 33.86 -14.57 -20.21
C GLY A 2 34.00 -13.65 -18.98
N THR A 3 34.73 -12.55 -19.08
CA THR A 3 34.82 -11.51 -18.03
C THR A 3 33.46 -10.82 -17.81
N TRP A 4 33.27 -10.07 -16.72
CA TRP A 4 32.03 -9.31 -16.51
C TRP A 4 31.75 -8.37 -17.69
N GLY A 5 32.78 -7.66 -18.19
CA GLY A 5 32.64 -6.75 -19.33
C GLY A 5 32.18 -7.45 -20.61
N GLU A 6 32.73 -8.62 -20.90
CA GLU A 6 32.30 -9.42 -22.06
C GLU A 6 30.85 -9.90 -21.91
N ARG A 7 30.44 -10.39 -20.74
CA ARG A 7 29.06 -10.81 -20.50
C ARG A 7 28.08 -9.64 -20.59
N ARG A 8 28.44 -8.49 -20.01
CA ARG A 8 27.65 -7.26 -20.08
C ARG A 8 27.49 -6.79 -21.52
N GLU A 9 28.56 -6.81 -22.31
CA GLU A 9 28.51 -6.40 -23.71
C GLU A 9 27.63 -7.34 -24.55
N ARG A 10 27.75 -8.66 -24.37
CA ARG A 10 26.85 -9.62 -25.05
C ARG A 10 25.38 -9.40 -24.73
N GLN A 11 25.07 -9.07 -23.47
CA GLN A 11 23.71 -8.73 -23.03
C GLN A 11 23.24 -7.39 -23.63
N LYS A 12 24.07 -6.33 -23.57
CA LYS A 12 23.75 -5.04 -24.22
C LYS A 12 23.49 -5.23 -25.70
N GLU A 13 24.29 -6.08 -26.34
CA GLU A 13 24.24 -6.35 -27.76
C GLU A 13 23.25 -7.45 -28.14
N PHE A 14 22.50 -8.05 -27.22
CA PHE A 14 21.50 -9.09 -27.52
C PHE A 14 22.01 -10.17 -28.48
N LEU A 15 23.25 -10.65 -28.26
CA LEU A 15 23.90 -11.59 -29.19
C LEU A 15 23.41 -13.02 -29.04
N ASP A 16 22.83 -13.33 -27.88
CA ASP A 16 22.41 -14.68 -27.48
C ASP A 16 20.90 -14.90 -27.54
N GLU A 17 20.11 -13.82 -27.49
CA GLU A 17 18.65 -13.85 -27.42
C GLU A 17 18.02 -12.56 -27.97
N ASP A 18 16.74 -12.63 -28.33
CA ASP A 18 15.92 -11.46 -28.61
C ASP A 18 15.36 -10.84 -27.31
N PRO A 19 15.21 -9.51 -27.22
CA PRO A 19 14.58 -8.89 -26.05
C PRO A 19 13.12 -9.34 -25.92
N VAL A 20 12.67 -9.59 -24.70
CA VAL A 20 11.23 -9.84 -24.43
C VAL A 20 10.43 -8.54 -24.60
N VAL A 21 10.98 -7.44 -24.08
CA VAL A 21 10.37 -6.11 -24.15
C VAL A 21 11.26 -5.16 -24.94
N PHE A 22 10.67 -4.50 -25.94
CA PHE A 22 11.34 -3.52 -26.78
C PHE A 22 10.80 -2.11 -26.49
N VAL A 23 11.63 -1.29 -25.87
CA VAL A 23 11.29 0.07 -25.44
C VAL A 23 11.79 1.08 -26.48
N ILE A 24 10.90 1.95 -26.95
CA ILE A 24 11.22 3.02 -27.88
C ILE A 24 11.28 4.35 -27.11
N GLY A 25 12.48 4.88 -26.93
CA GLY A 25 12.78 6.10 -26.19
C GLY A 25 13.58 5.82 -24.91
N ALA A 26 14.74 6.47 -24.76
CA ALA A 26 15.62 6.41 -23.59
C ALA A 26 15.60 7.72 -22.78
N GLY A 27 14.45 8.40 -22.76
CA GLY A 27 14.16 9.44 -21.78
C GLY A 27 13.76 8.83 -20.42
N GLN A 28 13.43 9.67 -19.45
CA GLN A 28 13.05 9.27 -18.08
C GLN A 28 12.08 8.08 -18.03
N ALA A 29 10.94 8.19 -18.70
CA ALA A 29 9.90 7.17 -18.76
C ALA A 29 10.39 5.81 -19.31
N GLY A 30 11.30 5.83 -20.29
CA GLY A 30 11.88 4.62 -20.87
C GLY A 30 12.89 3.95 -19.95
N LEU A 31 13.69 4.75 -19.23
CA LEU A 31 14.64 4.24 -18.23
C LEU A 31 13.90 3.67 -17.01
N GLU A 32 12.86 4.36 -16.54
CA GLU A 32 12.01 3.98 -15.40
C GLU A 32 11.30 2.64 -15.61
N ILE A 33 10.69 2.42 -16.79
CA ILE A 33 10.06 1.13 -17.07
C ILE A 33 11.09 0.03 -17.25
N ALA A 34 12.20 0.32 -17.94
CA ALA A 34 13.22 -0.68 -18.23
C ALA A 34 13.94 -1.17 -16.97
N VAL A 35 14.21 -0.30 -15.99
CA VAL A 35 14.81 -0.70 -14.73
C VAL A 35 13.87 -1.61 -13.94
N ARG A 36 12.57 -1.32 -13.91
CA ARG A 36 11.57 -2.15 -13.21
C ARG A 36 11.44 -3.51 -13.90
N LEU A 37 11.35 -3.53 -15.24
CA LEU A 37 11.31 -4.77 -16.03
C LEU A 37 12.57 -5.62 -15.81
N ARG A 38 13.75 -4.99 -15.76
CA ARG A 38 15.01 -5.68 -15.44
C ARG A 38 14.98 -6.29 -14.04
N HIS A 39 14.47 -5.57 -13.03
CA HIS A 39 14.39 -6.07 -11.64
C HIS A 39 13.45 -7.27 -11.50
N VAL A 40 12.41 -7.40 -12.34
CA VAL A 40 11.55 -8.60 -12.39
C VAL A 40 12.06 -9.66 -13.37
N GLY A 41 13.30 -9.55 -13.86
CA GLY A 41 13.95 -10.56 -14.70
C GLY A 41 13.60 -10.51 -16.19
N LEU A 42 12.90 -9.49 -16.68
CA LEU A 42 12.52 -9.38 -18.08
C LEU A 42 13.62 -8.75 -18.94
N SER A 43 14.08 -9.51 -19.94
CA SER A 43 15.07 -9.07 -20.92
C SER A 43 14.51 -7.89 -21.74
N THR A 44 15.11 -6.71 -21.56
CA THR A 44 14.59 -5.44 -22.08
C THR A 44 15.65 -4.70 -22.88
N LEU A 45 15.30 -4.29 -24.11
CA LEU A 45 16.12 -3.42 -24.95
C LEU A 45 15.46 -2.05 -25.07
N ILE A 46 16.22 -0.99 -24.83
CA ILE A 46 15.81 0.39 -25.08
C ILE A 46 16.52 0.88 -26.34
N ILE A 47 15.79 1.51 -27.26
CA ILE A 47 16.40 2.23 -28.39
C ILE A 47 16.15 3.73 -28.27
N ASP A 48 17.11 4.54 -28.70
CA ASP A 48 16.92 5.98 -28.84
C ASP A 48 17.62 6.50 -30.10
N LYS A 49 16.99 7.50 -30.73
CA LYS A 49 17.54 8.17 -31.91
C LYS A 49 18.71 9.09 -31.58
N ASN A 50 18.77 9.57 -30.34
CA ASN A 50 19.82 10.46 -29.87
C ASN A 50 21.15 9.73 -29.75
N GLU A 51 22.22 10.51 -29.65
CA GLU A 51 23.58 10.01 -29.56
C GLU A 51 23.91 9.50 -28.16
N ARG A 52 23.40 10.18 -27.13
CA ARG A 52 23.58 9.84 -25.72
C ARG A 52 22.25 9.85 -24.98
N VAL A 53 22.19 9.08 -23.90
CA VAL A 53 21.09 9.18 -22.94
C VAL A 53 21.08 10.60 -22.35
N GLY A 54 19.89 11.14 -22.12
CA GLY A 54 19.71 12.51 -21.63
C GLY A 54 19.82 13.61 -22.71
N ASP A 55 20.20 13.30 -23.96
CA ASP A 55 20.26 14.30 -25.04
C ASP A 55 18.92 14.95 -25.37
N ASN A 56 17.81 14.27 -25.05
CA ASN A 56 16.46 14.84 -25.12
C ASN A 56 16.30 16.09 -24.21
N TRP A 57 17.10 16.18 -23.15
CA TRP A 57 17.24 17.36 -22.28
C TRP A 57 18.42 18.23 -22.70
N ARG A 58 19.61 17.64 -22.90
CA ARG A 58 20.86 18.37 -23.16
C ARG A 58 20.78 19.28 -24.39
N LYS A 59 20.05 18.87 -25.43
CA LYS A 59 19.89 19.64 -26.69
C LYS A 59 18.80 20.71 -26.65
N ARG A 60 18.08 20.86 -25.53
CA ARG A 60 17.09 21.92 -25.35
C ARG A 60 17.78 23.26 -25.06
N TYR A 61 17.00 24.35 -25.13
CA TYR A 61 17.49 25.71 -24.89
C TYR A 61 18.13 25.87 -23.51
N ARG A 62 19.13 26.75 -23.42
CA ARG A 62 20.06 26.87 -22.27
C ARG A 62 19.38 27.08 -20.92
N THR A 63 18.27 27.80 -20.88
CA THR A 63 17.59 28.22 -19.65
C THR A 63 16.62 27.18 -19.08
N LEU A 64 16.43 26.03 -19.73
CA LEU A 64 15.48 25.01 -19.29
C LEU A 64 15.88 24.37 -17.95
N MET A 65 14.91 24.31 -17.03
CA MET A 65 14.97 23.56 -15.77
C MET A 65 13.69 22.72 -15.62
N THR A 66 13.68 21.77 -14.68
CA THR A 66 12.42 21.10 -14.28
C THR A 66 11.48 22.11 -13.65
N HIS A 67 10.17 21.91 -13.83
CA HIS A 67 9.16 22.72 -13.16
C HIS A 67 8.59 22.06 -11.90
N ASP A 68 8.82 20.75 -11.74
CA ASP A 68 8.46 20.00 -10.55
C ASP A 68 9.68 19.89 -9.62
N PRO A 69 9.45 19.80 -8.29
CA PRO A 69 10.51 19.66 -7.30
C PRO A 69 11.22 18.30 -7.42
N ILE A 70 12.48 18.23 -6.97
CA ILE A 70 13.29 17.00 -7.03
C ILE A 70 12.60 15.77 -6.43
N HIS A 71 11.85 15.95 -5.33
CA HIS A 71 11.14 14.88 -4.64
C HIS A 71 10.04 14.24 -5.50
N TYR A 72 9.43 15.03 -6.41
CA TYR A 72 8.44 14.55 -7.38
C TYR A 72 9.09 13.84 -8.57
N CYS A 73 10.36 14.16 -8.85
CA CYS A 73 11.07 13.71 -10.05
C CYS A 73 11.96 12.48 -9.83
N HIS A 74 12.06 11.95 -8.60
CA HIS A 74 12.95 10.84 -8.28
C HIS A 74 12.76 9.64 -9.22
N LEU A 75 13.87 8.97 -9.57
CA LEU A 75 13.84 7.73 -10.36
C LEU A 75 13.76 6.52 -9.42
N PRO A 76 13.22 5.37 -9.88
CA PRO A 76 13.13 4.17 -9.07
C PRO A 76 14.50 3.74 -8.54
N PHE A 77 14.54 3.22 -7.31
CA PHE A 77 15.71 2.64 -6.64
C PHE A 77 16.85 3.60 -6.26
N ILE A 78 17.02 4.73 -6.96
CA ILE A 78 18.07 5.70 -6.67
C ILE A 78 17.48 7.13 -6.72
N PRO A 79 17.24 7.77 -5.56
CA PRO A 79 16.78 9.16 -5.54
C PRO A 79 17.86 10.11 -6.04
N PHE A 80 17.46 11.32 -6.41
CA PHE A 80 18.41 12.41 -6.63
C PHE A 80 19.16 12.74 -5.34
N PRO A 81 20.41 13.21 -5.42
CA PRO A 81 21.14 13.68 -4.23
C PRO A 81 20.39 14.81 -3.53
N SER A 82 20.40 14.78 -2.18
CA SER A 82 19.62 15.70 -1.35
C SER A 82 20.12 17.15 -1.35
N ASP A 83 21.35 17.39 -1.82
CA ASP A 83 21.94 18.73 -1.95
C ASP A 83 21.66 19.38 -3.31
N TRP A 84 20.86 18.73 -4.17
CA TRP A 84 20.49 19.28 -5.46
C TRP A 84 19.51 20.44 -5.31
N PRO A 85 19.56 21.42 -6.25
CA PRO A 85 18.55 22.47 -6.27
C PRO A 85 17.16 21.87 -6.45
N MET A 86 16.16 22.46 -5.80
CA MET A 86 14.75 22.03 -5.87
C MET A 86 14.27 21.83 -7.31
N PHE A 87 14.69 22.69 -8.24
CA PHE A 87 14.46 22.57 -9.67
C PHE A 87 15.77 22.28 -10.40
N VAL A 88 15.80 21.22 -11.20
CA VAL A 88 17.04 20.69 -11.79
C VAL A 88 17.26 21.26 -13.19
N PRO A 89 18.42 21.90 -13.47
CA PRO A 89 18.75 22.34 -14.83
C PRO A 89 18.88 21.18 -15.82
N LYS A 90 18.54 21.41 -17.10
CA LYS A 90 18.50 20.38 -18.15
C LYS A 90 19.78 19.54 -18.26
N ASP A 91 20.95 20.17 -18.11
CA ASP A 91 22.25 19.50 -18.30
C ASP A 91 22.55 18.56 -17.14
N LYS A 92 22.22 18.99 -15.92
CA LYS A 92 22.36 18.21 -14.69
C LYS A 92 21.42 17.00 -14.69
N LEU A 93 20.18 17.18 -15.14
CA LEU A 93 19.24 16.07 -15.34
C LEU A 93 19.70 15.11 -16.44
N ALA A 94 20.23 15.63 -17.55
CA ALA A 94 20.74 14.80 -18.65
C ALA A 94 21.91 13.90 -18.22
N ASP A 95 22.85 14.44 -17.45
CA ASP A 95 24.00 13.70 -16.93
C ASP A 95 23.58 12.67 -15.87
N TRP A 96 22.54 12.98 -15.07
CA TRP A 96 21.93 11.99 -14.17
C TRP A 96 21.33 10.82 -14.91
N LEU A 97 20.50 11.06 -15.93
CA LEU A 97 19.84 9.98 -16.69
C LEU A 97 20.86 9.05 -17.35
N GLU A 98 21.94 9.61 -17.89
CA GLU A 98 23.04 8.82 -18.47
C GLU A 98 23.77 8.00 -17.40
N SER A 99 24.05 8.60 -16.24
CA SER A 99 24.68 7.91 -15.11
C SER A 99 23.77 6.81 -14.56
N TYR A 100 22.48 7.09 -14.41
CA TYR A 100 21.46 6.15 -13.95
C TYR A 100 21.36 4.93 -14.87
N ALA A 101 21.31 5.14 -16.19
CA ALA A 101 21.29 4.04 -17.15
C ALA A 101 22.53 3.13 -17.03
N ASN A 102 23.69 3.71 -16.70
CA ASN A 102 24.93 2.96 -16.47
C ASN A 102 24.92 2.21 -15.14
N ILE A 103 24.58 2.89 -14.04
CA ILE A 103 24.53 2.33 -12.67
C ILE A 103 23.52 1.18 -12.59
N MET A 104 22.35 1.36 -13.19
CA MET A 104 21.28 0.36 -13.23
C MET A 104 21.46 -0.70 -14.34
N GLU A 105 22.60 -0.67 -15.03
CA GLU A 105 22.98 -1.59 -16.10
C GLU A 105 21.90 -1.74 -17.19
N LEU A 106 21.22 -0.67 -17.61
CA LEU A 106 20.19 -0.73 -18.64
C LEU A 106 20.78 -0.97 -20.04
N ASN A 107 20.07 -1.71 -20.89
CA ASN A 107 20.51 -1.99 -22.26
C ASN A 107 19.97 -0.92 -23.21
N VAL A 108 20.81 0.07 -23.55
CA VAL A 108 20.42 1.19 -24.41
C VAL A 108 21.19 1.16 -25.72
N TRP A 109 20.48 1.13 -26.85
CA TRP A 109 21.04 1.37 -28.18
C TRP A 109 20.71 2.79 -28.64
N ASN A 110 21.71 3.67 -28.50
CA ASN A 110 21.66 5.01 -29.04
C ASN A 110 21.85 5.01 -30.57
N ARG A 111 21.56 6.14 -31.23
CA ARG A 111 21.60 6.34 -32.69
C ARG A 111 20.87 5.22 -33.45
N THR A 112 19.74 4.79 -32.92
CA THR A 112 18.96 3.65 -33.42
C THR A 112 17.52 4.06 -33.66
N PHE A 113 16.98 3.70 -34.83
CA PHE A 113 15.59 3.99 -35.19
C PHE A 113 14.91 2.77 -35.80
N VAL A 114 13.61 2.63 -35.57
CA VAL A 114 12.79 1.59 -36.22
C VAL A 114 12.63 1.94 -37.70
N LYS A 115 12.83 0.95 -38.57
CA LYS A 115 12.53 1.04 -40.00
C LYS A 115 11.19 0.39 -40.30
N ILE A 116 10.99 -0.81 -39.76
CA ILE A 116 9.83 -1.65 -40.01
C ILE A 116 9.45 -2.31 -38.70
N ALA A 117 8.16 -2.31 -38.38
CA ALA A 117 7.58 -3.10 -37.32
C ALA A 117 6.33 -3.79 -37.87
N ASP A 118 6.18 -5.06 -37.57
CA ASP A 118 4.97 -5.83 -37.87
C ASP A 118 4.63 -6.73 -36.69
N TYR A 119 3.34 -6.98 -36.48
CA TYR A 119 2.85 -7.81 -35.41
C TYR A 119 2.15 -9.04 -35.96
N ASP A 120 2.60 -10.21 -35.53
CA ASP A 120 1.97 -11.48 -35.82
C ASP A 120 0.95 -11.80 -34.72
N GLU A 121 -0.33 -11.63 -35.05
CA GLU A 121 -1.46 -11.92 -34.14
C GLU A 121 -1.54 -13.40 -33.73
N GLN A 122 -1.14 -14.32 -34.61
CA GLN A 122 -1.24 -15.75 -34.35
C GLN A 122 -0.18 -16.19 -33.34
N ASN A 123 1.05 -15.71 -33.52
CA ASN A 123 2.19 -16.08 -32.67
C ASN A 123 2.41 -15.12 -31.49
N LYS A 124 1.69 -14.00 -31.46
CA LYS A 124 1.82 -12.92 -30.46
C LYS A 124 3.25 -12.40 -30.32
N ILE A 125 3.92 -12.20 -31.46
CA ILE A 125 5.32 -11.77 -31.54
C ILE A 125 5.43 -10.61 -32.52
N TRP A 126 6.23 -9.61 -32.17
CA TRP A 126 6.62 -8.53 -33.06
C TRP A 126 7.82 -8.94 -33.90
N THR A 127 7.90 -8.44 -35.13
CA THR A 127 9.15 -8.40 -35.91
C THR A 127 9.52 -6.94 -36.11
N VAL A 128 10.62 -6.51 -35.48
CA VAL A 128 11.07 -5.12 -35.51
C VAL A 128 12.45 -5.05 -36.16
N THR A 129 12.55 -4.40 -37.31
CA THR A 129 13.83 -4.08 -37.94
C THR A 129 14.24 -2.68 -37.55
N VAL A 130 15.37 -2.56 -36.86
CA VAL A 130 16.01 -1.30 -36.51
C VAL A 130 17.22 -1.03 -37.38
N CYS A 131 17.51 0.25 -37.64
CA CYS A 131 18.77 0.68 -38.21
C CYS A 131 19.64 1.24 -37.08
N ARG A 132 20.79 0.63 -36.85
CA ARG A 132 21.79 1.07 -35.87
C ARG A 132 23.10 1.32 -36.58
N GLN A 133 23.59 2.55 -36.52
CA GLN A 133 24.84 2.96 -37.19
C GLN A 133 24.90 2.56 -38.69
N GLY A 134 23.76 2.66 -39.38
CA GLY A 134 23.65 2.32 -40.81
C GLY A 134 23.53 0.82 -41.12
N LYS A 135 23.50 -0.05 -40.11
CA LYS A 135 23.27 -1.49 -40.25
C LYS A 135 21.89 -1.88 -39.75
N ASP A 136 21.25 -2.78 -40.49
CA ASP A 136 19.94 -3.28 -40.11
C ASP A 136 20.05 -4.48 -39.20
N ARG A 137 19.24 -4.48 -38.15
CA ARG A 137 19.09 -5.59 -37.21
C ARG A 137 17.62 -5.86 -36.98
N THR A 138 17.23 -7.12 -37.12
CA THR A 138 15.86 -7.56 -36.86
C THR A 138 15.80 -8.25 -35.52
N LEU A 139 14.81 -7.87 -34.72
CA LEU A 139 14.54 -8.38 -33.39
C LEU A 139 13.11 -8.90 -33.32
N LYS A 140 12.88 -9.87 -32.44
CA LYS A 140 11.55 -10.49 -32.26
C LYS A 140 10.98 -10.37 -30.85
N PRO A 141 10.66 -9.15 -30.37
CA PRO A 141 10.12 -8.96 -29.04
C PRO A 141 8.67 -9.42 -28.92
N ARG A 142 8.24 -9.71 -27.69
CA ARG A 142 6.83 -10.01 -27.38
C ARG A 142 6.04 -8.74 -27.12
N HIS A 143 6.67 -7.72 -26.54
CA HIS A 143 6.02 -6.46 -26.19
C HIS A 143 6.79 -5.27 -26.75
N ILE A 144 6.06 -4.24 -27.18
CA ILE A 144 6.61 -2.91 -27.45
C ILE A 144 6.11 -1.94 -26.39
N VAL A 145 7.03 -1.18 -25.79
CA VAL A 145 6.70 -0.04 -24.91
C VAL A 145 7.12 1.24 -25.61
N PHE A 146 6.17 2.12 -25.84
CA PHE A 146 6.35 3.39 -26.51
C PHE A 146 6.54 4.50 -25.47
N ALA A 147 7.80 4.88 -25.23
CA ALA A 147 8.23 5.82 -24.20
C ALA A 147 8.83 7.10 -24.80
N THR A 148 8.19 7.64 -25.85
CA THR A 148 8.72 8.77 -26.63
C THR A 148 8.41 10.15 -26.04
N GLY A 149 7.73 10.21 -24.89
CA GLY A 149 7.25 11.44 -24.27
C GLY A 149 5.93 11.95 -24.87
N GLN A 150 5.21 12.78 -24.10
CA GLN A 150 3.90 13.33 -24.47
C GLN A 150 3.96 14.31 -25.65
N SER A 151 5.06 15.09 -25.74
CA SER A 151 5.30 16.03 -26.84
C SER A 151 5.98 15.34 -28.02
N GLY A 152 5.20 15.05 -29.05
CA GLY A 152 5.63 14.46 -30.31
C GLY A 152 6.20 15.47 -31.30
N ASP A 153 5.65 15.51 -32.52
CA ASP A 153 6.14 16.39 -33.57
C ASP A 153 5.72 17.85 -33.38
N PRO A 154 6.56 18.82 -33.78
CA PRO A 154 6.24 20.22 -33.63
C PRO A 154 5.05 20.60 -34.51
N ILE A 155 4.01 21.18 -33.91
CA ILE A 155 2.88 21.73 -34.65
C ILE A 155 3.39 22.98 -35.35
N THR A 156 3.54 22.92 -36.67
CA THR A 156 4.06 24.02 -37.49
C THR A 156 2.98 24.48 -38.47
N PRO A 157 2.10 25.41 -38.08
CA PRO A 157 1.04 25.88 -38.98
C PRO A 157 1.63 26.55 -40.22
N MET A 158 1.02 26.31 -41.37
CA MET A 158 1.38 26.99 -42.61
C MET A 158 0.52 28.24 -42.78
N PHE A 159 1.16 29.38 -43.06
CA PHE A 159 0.46 30.65 -43.26
C PHE A 159 0.65 31.13 -44.70
N PRO A 160 -0.40 31.66 -45.37
CA PRO A 160 -0.27 32.24 -46.69
C PRO A 160 0.77 33.37 -46.70
N GLY A 161 1.59 33.46 -47.75
CA GLY A 161 2.57 34.53 -47.94
C GLY A 161 3.89 34.34 -47.20
N THR A 162 4.10 33.20 -46.52
CA THR A 162 5.36 32.88 -45.82
C THR A 162 6.56 32.87 -46.77
N GLU A 163 6.34 32.51 -48.03
CA GLU A 163 7.33 32.50 -49.11
C GLU A 163 7.88 33.89 -49.49
N TYR A 164 7.16 34.96 -49.13
CA TYR A 164 7.59 36.34 -49.38
C TYR A 164 8.26 36.98 -48.16
N TYR A 165 8.16 36.35 -46.99
CA TYR A 165 8.71 36.87 -45.75
C TYR A 165 10.24 36.87 -45.79
N LYS A 166 10.85 38.03 -45.62
CA LYS A 166 12.31 38.20 -45.68
C LYS A 166 13.00 37.92 -44.35
N GLY A 167 12.24 37.91 -43.26
CA GLY A 167 12.73 37.57 -41.93
C GLY A 167 12.88 36.06 -41.75
N MET A 168 13.16 35.66 -40.52
CA MET A 168 13.37 34.27 -40.17
C MET A 168 12.15 33.70 -39.47
N LEU A 169 11.62 32.60 -39.98
CA LEU A 169 10.52 31.85 -39.37
C LEU A 169 11.00 30.46 -38.98
N TYR A 170 10.83 30.09 -37.71
CA TYR A 170 11.17 28.74 -37.24
C TYR A 170 10.32 28.32 -36.03
N HIS A 171 10.23 27.02 -35.77
CA HIS A 171 9.54 26.48 -34.60
C HIS A 171 10.45 26.48 -33.37
N GLY A 172 9.90 26.69 -32.17
CA GLY A 172 10.65 26.79 -30.91
C GLY A 172 11.54 25.58 -30.59
N ILE A 173 11.27 24.40 -31.16
CA ILE A 173 12.16 23.23 -31.05
C ILE A 173 13.56 23.46 -31.63
N SER A 174 13.69 24.34 -32.62
CA SER A 174 14.95 24.73 -33.24
C SER A 174 15.62 25.90 -32.52
N HIS A 175 15.02 26.41 -31.44
CA HIS A 175 15.62 27.47 -30.65
C HIS A 175 16.67 26.90 -29.69
N GLY A 176 17.93 27.29 -29.90
CA GLY A 176 19.02 26.98 -28.97
C GLY A 176 19.21 28.11 -27.95
N ASP A 177 19.64 29.28 -28.44
CA ASP A 177 19.81 30.49 -27.67
C ASP A 177 19.75 31.71 -28.62
N ALA A 178 19.24 32.84 -28.15
CA ALA A 178 19.10 34.07 -28.92
C ALA A 178 20.44 34.66 -29.37
N THR A 179 21.55 34.36 -28.68
CA THR A 179 22.91 34.78 -29.10
C THR A 179 23.31 34.25 -30.48
N ALA A 180 22.71 33.16 -30.95
CA ALA A 180 22.98 32.59 -32.27
C ALA A 180 22.57 33.52 -33.43
N PHE A 181 21.79 34.57 -33.16
CA PHE A 181 21.26 35.50 -34.15
C PHE A 181 22.08 36.79 -34.31
N GLY A 182 23.22 36.90 -33.61
CA GLY A 182 24.12 38.05 -33.69
C GLY A 182 23.59 39.29 -32.95
N ASP A 183 23.77 40.47 -33.54
CA ASP A 183 23.29 41.72 -32.95
C ASP A 183 21.76 41.84 -33.07
N LEU A 184 21.09 41.79 -31.92
CA LEU A 184 19.64 41.87 -31.79
C LEU A 184 19.13 43.29 -31.53
N SER A 185 20.01 44.29 -31.35
CA SER A 185 19.66 45.66 -30.92
C SER A 185 18.70 46.41 -31.85
N GLN A 186 18.55 45.94 -33.10
CA GLN A 186 17.61 46.47 -34.10
C GLN A 186 16.54 45.46 -34.53
N LYS A 187 16.51 44.26 -33.93
CA LYS A 187 15.63 43.16 -34.34
C LYS A 187 14.31 43.17 -33.58
N LYS A 188 13.21 43.08 -34.35
CA LYS A 188 11.85 42.87 -33.83
C LYS A 188 11.51 41.39 -33.87
N VAL A 189 11.18 40.82 -32.72
CA VAL A 189 10.89 39.40 -32.54
C VAL A 189 9.44 39.20 -32.18
N VAL A 190 8.75 38.31 -32.90
CA VAL A 190 7.39 37.86 -32.56
C VAL A 190 7.43 36.38 -32.18
N VAL A 191 6.91 36.04 -31.00
CA VAL A 191 6.77 34.66 -30.54
C VAL A 191 5.29 34.30 -30.52
N VAL A 192 4.90 33.27 -31.29
CA VAL A 192 3.52 32.85 -31.48
C VAL A 192 3.16 31.74 -30.50
N GLY A 193 2.29 32.05 -29.53
CA GLY A 193 1.93 31.17 -28.43
C GLY A 193 2.13 31.83 -27.07
N SER A 194 1.61 31.22 -26.00
CA SER A 194 1.61 31.79 -24.64
C SER A 194 1.79 30.73 -23.54
N GLY A 195 2.36 29.57 -23.85
CA GLY A 195 2.73 28.55 -22.85
C GLY A 195 4.18 28.68 -22.37
N ASN A 196 4.69 27.67 -21.65
CA ASN A 196 6.06 27.63 -21.12
C ASN A 196 7.13 28.03 -22.15
N SER A 197 7.20 27.33 -23.30
CA SER A 197 8.23 27.64 -24.31
C SER A 197 8.14 29.06 -24.88
N SER A 198 6.95 29.67 -24.94
CA SER A 198 6.83 31.04 -25.44
C SER A 198 7.43 32.04 -24.47
N HIS A 199 7.18 31.86 -23.17
CA HIS A 199 7.74 32.71 -22.13
C HIS A 199 9.26 32.59 -22.08
N ASP A 200 9.80 31.38 -22.07
CA ASP A 200 11.25 31.15 -22.04
C ASP A 200 11.96 31.77 -23.24
N ILE A 201 11.38 31.63 -24.45
CA ILE A 201 11.96 32.19 -25.68
C ILE A 201 11.85 33.71 -25.68
N CYS A 202 10.70 34.28 -25.27
CA CYS A 202 10.54 35.73 -25.17
C CYS A 202 11.55 36.34 -24.20
N GLN A 203 11.70 35.76 -23.01
CA GLN A 203 12.67 36.18 -22.01
C GLN A 203 14.09 36.07 -22.57
N ASN A 204 14.43 34.96 -23.24
CA ASN A 204 15.75 34.77 -23.82
C ASN A 204 16.09 35.83 -24.89
N PHE A 205 15.17 36.20 -25.77
CA PHE A 205 15.40 37.29 -26.74
C PHE A 205 15.53 38.66 -26.08
N TYR A 206 14.72 38.94 -25.07
CA TYR A 206 14.77 40.22 -24.35
C TYR A 206 16.11 40.39 -23.61
N GLU A 207 16.55 39.36 -22.87
CA GLU A 207 17.82 39.38 -22.12
C GLU A 207 19.05 39.53 -23.04
N ASN A 208 18.93 39.10 -24.30
CA ASN A 208 19.97 39.26 -25.32
C ASN A 208 19.85 40.54 -26.14
N GLY A 209 19.02 41.50 -25.71
CA GLY A 209 19.00 42.85 -26.24
C GLY A 209 18.20 43.03 -27.54
N ALA A 210 17.21 42.18 -27.79
CA ALA A 210 16.26 42.41 -28.89
C ALA A 210 15.58 43.77 -28.78
N ALA A 211 15.54 44.54 -29.88
CA ALA A 211 14.93 45.87 -29.93
C ALA A 211 13.46 45.87 -29.48
N GLN A 212 12.74 44.81 -29.83
CA GLN A 212 11.37 44.57 -29.42
C GLN A 212 11.07 43.08 -29.41
N VAL A 213 10.46 42.59 -28.33
CA VAL A 213 9.88 41.25 -28.25
C VAL A 213 8.37 41.39 -28.08
N THR A 214 7.60 40.64 -28.88
CA THR A 214 6.14 40.64 -28.84
C THR A 214 5.60 39.21 -28.81
N MET A 215 4.88 38.87 -27.76
CA MET A 215 4.15 37.61 -27.64
C MET A 215 2.78 37.73 -28.31
N LEU A 216 2.47 36.82 -29.23
CA LEU A 216 1.16 36.71 -29.86
C LEU A 216 0.33 35.64 -29.15
N GLN A 217 -0.70 36.08 -28.43
CA GLN A 217 -1.59 35.23 -27.64
C GLN A 217 -2.93 35.02 -28.34
N ARG A 218 -3.33 33.75 -28.51
CA ARG A 218 -4.61 33.38 -29.12
C ARG A 218 -5.73 33.19 -28.08
N GLY A 219 -5.41 32.71 -26.90
CA GLY A 219 -6.38 32.47 -25.83
C GLY A 219 -5.72 32.52 -24.46
N GLY A 220 -6.55 32.37 -23.43
CA GLY A 220 -6.10 32.38 -22.04
C GLY A 220 -5.01 31.35 -21.76
N THR A 221 -4.12 31.70 -20.82
CA THR A 221 -3.13 30.80 -20.24
C THR A 221 -3.35 30.76 -18.73
N TYR A 222 -3.30 29.56 -18.13
CA TYR A 222 -3.23 29.45 -16.66
C TYR A 222 -1.80 29.78 -16.22
N VAL A 223 -1.62 30.79 -15.37
CA VAL A 223 -0.31 31.20 -14.88
C VAL A 223 -0.21 30.90 -13.39
N ILE A 224 0.93 30.34 -12.98
CA ILE A 224 1.24 30.00 -11.59
C ILE A 224 2.69 30.36 -11.30
N SER A 225 2.98 30.99 -10.17
CA SER A 225 4.37 31.31 -9.79
C SER A 225 5.12 30.07 -9.30
N VAL A 226 6.43 30.00 -9.58
CA VAL A 226 7.26 28.88 -9.10
C VAL A 226 7.50 28.97 -7.58
N ASP A 227 7.67 30.17 -7.03
CA ASP A 227 8.07 30.41 -5.64
C ASP A 227 6.90 30.32 -4.65
N LYS A 228 5.68 30.68 -5.07
CA LYS A 228 4.48 30.61 -4.21
C LYS A 228 3.52 29.52 -4.68
N GLY A 229 3.15 29.55 -5.96
CA GLY A 229 2.11 28.69 -6.50
C GLY A 229 2.52 27.21 -6.55
N VAL A 230 3.64 26.89 -7.20
CA VAL A 230 4.16 25.52 -7.28
C VAL A 230 4.57 25.02 -5.89
N ALA A 231 5.21 25.88 -5.08
CA ALA A 231 5.53 25.54 -3.69
C ALA A 231 4.27 25.14 -2.90
N LEU A 232 3.18 25.89 -3.01
CA LEU A 232 1.90 25.56 -2.37
C LEU A 232 1.26 24.29 -2.95
N GLN A 233 1.39 24.05 -4.27
CA GLN A 233 0.85 22.86 -4.94
C GLN A 233 1.49 21.56 -4.42
N HIS A 234 2.77 21.59 -4.06
CA HIS A 234 3.51 20.42 -3.55
C HIS A 234 3.65 20.39 -2.02
N ALA A 235 3.17 21.43 -1.32
CA ALA A 235 3.32 21.57 0.12
C ALA A 235 2.75 20.38 0.90
N GLY A 236 3.57 19.83 1.80
CA GLY A 236 3.23 18.69 2.67
C GLY A 236 3.25 17.33 1.97
N MET A 237 3.58 17.27 0.68
CA MET A 237 3.65 16.02 -0.10
C MET A 237 5.02 15.83 -0.76
N TYR A 238 5.40 16.73 -1.67
CA TYR A 238 6.62 16.61 -2.48
C TYR A 238 7.58 17.76 -2.22
N ASP A 239 7.82 18.04 -0.94
CA ASP A 239 8.77 19.05 -0.44
C ASP A 239 9.77 18.42 0.55
N GLU A 240 10.74 19.21 1.04
CA GLU A 240 11.78 18.73 1.97
C GLU A 240 11.23 18.18 3.30
N GLY A 241 10.02 18.58 3.71
CA GLY A 241 9.35 18.13 4.93
C GLY A 241 8.24 17.11 4.70
N GLY A 242 8.05 16.68 3.46
CA GLY A 242 7.00 15.74 3.05
C GLY A 242 7.27 14.30 3.51
N PRO A 243 6.27 13.41 3.40
CA PRO A 243 6.48 11.99 3.63
C PRO A 243 7.45 11.40 2.58
N PRO A 244 7.96 10.17 2.80
CA PRO A 244 8.71 9.46 1.77
C PRO A 244 7.97 9.45 0.43
N THR A 245 8.71 9.55 -0.69
CA THR A 245 8.11 9.65 -2.04
C THR A 245 7.11 8.53 -2.33
N GLU A 246 7.39 7.30 -1.89
CA GLU A 246 6.49 6.15 -2.05
C GLU A 246 5.12 6.37 -1.36
N ASP A 247 5.12 6.94 -0.14
CA ASP A 247 3.88 7.27 0.59
C ASP A 247 3.15 8.44 -0.06
N ALA A 248 3.90 9.45 -0.53
CA ALA A 248 3.34 10.58 -1.25
C ALA A 248 2.63 10.14 -2.54
N ASP A 249 3.24 9.19 -3.25
CA ASP A 249 2.73 8.60 -4.48
C ASP A 249 1.46 7.80 -4.24
N ILE A 250 1.44 6.94 -3.21
CA ILE A 250 0.24 6.20 -2.81
C ILE A 250 -0.91 7.16 -2.51
N TYR A 251 -0.64 8.22 -1.75
CA TYR A 251 -1.67 9.22 -1.45
C TYR A 251 -2.19 9.90 -2.71
N ALA A 252 -1.29 10.39 -3.57
CA ALA A 252 -1.66 11.09 -4.80
C ALA A 252 -2.46 10.21 -5.77
N GLN A 253 -2.18 8.91 -5.81
CA GLN A 253 -2.86 7.94 -6.68
C GLN A 253 -4.12 7.32 -6.06
N SER A 254 -4.35 7.48 -4.75
CA SER A 254 -5.50 6.86 -4.05
C SER A 254 -6.87 7.43 -4.42
N LEU A 255 -6.92 8.59 -5.09
CA LEU A 255 -8.16 9.28 -5.44
C LEU A 255 -8.48 9.17 -6.94
N PRO A 256 -9.71 8.83 -7.33
CA PRO A 256 -10.17 8.94 -8.71
C PRO A 256 -9.92 10.34 -9.30
N ILE A 257 -9.43 10.43 -10.53
CA ILE A 257 -9.07 11.71 -11.18
C ILE A 257 -10.22 12.74 -11.18
N PRO A 258 -11.50 12.36 -11.42
CA PRO A 258 -12.59 13.32 -11.33
C PRO A 258 -12.75 13.95 -9.94
N ILE A 259 -12.48 13.18 -8.88
CA ILE A 259 -12.47 13.69 -7.49
C ILE A 259 -11.29 14.62 -7.29
N GLN A 260 -10.11 14.25 -7.81
CA GLN A 260 -8.94 15.14 -7.79
C GLN A 260 -9.25 16.48 -8.46
N PHE A 261 -9.90 16.49 -9.63
CA PHE A 261 -10.29 17.74 -10.30
C PHE A 261 -11.20 18.62 -9.44
N ALA A 262 -12.17 18.03 -8.74
CA ALA A 262 -13.05 18.76 -7.84
C ALA A 262 -12.26 19.37 -6.65
N LEU A 263 -11.33 18.61 -6.06
CA LEU A 263 -10.48 19.09 -4.97
C LEU A 263 -9.51 20.20 -5.44
N LYS A 264 -8.98 20.06 -6.65
CA LYS A 264 -8.04 21.03 -7.24
C LYS A 264 -8.67 22.40 -7.54
N VAL A 265 -10.01 22.52 -7.53
CA VAL A 265 -10.67 23.85 -7.57
C VAL A 265 -10.31 24.69 -6.34
N PHE A 266 -10.32 24.09 -5.15
CA PHE A 266 -9.98 24.78 -3.92
C PHE A 266 -8.49 25.14 -3.86
N GLU A 267 -7.63 24.24 -4.36
CA GLU A 267 -6.20 24.50 -4.47
C GLU A 267 -5.91 25.63 -5.46
N ALA A 268 -6.51 25.60 -6.65
CA ALA A 268 -6.37 26.65 -7.65
C ALA A 268 -6.84 28.01 -7.13
N GLN A 269 -7.90 28.04 -6.32
CA GLN A 269 -8.34 29.27 -5.66
C GLN A 269 -7.26 29.81 -4.70
N LYS A 270 -6.72 28.98 -3.80
CA LYS A 270 -5.65 29.41 -2.88
C LYS A 270 -4.40 29.89 -3.63
N ILE A 271 -4.03 29.19 -4.71
CA ILE A 271 -2.93 29.59 -5.58
C ILE A 271 -3.21 30.97 -6.20
N SER A 272 -4.42 31.20 -6.70
CA SER A 272 -4.80 32.50 -7.28
C SER A 272 -4.77 33.64 -6.25
N GLU A 273 -5.01 33.35 -4.97
CA GLU A 273 -4.94 34.33 -3.89
C GLU A 273 -3.49 34.72 -3.57
N VAL A 274 -2.55 33.77 -3.53
CA VAL A 274 -1.13 34.07 -3.31
C VAL A 274 -0.45 34.69 -4.53
N ASP A 275 -0.94 34.36 -5.73
CA ASP A 275 -0.47 34.92 -7.01
C ASP A 275 -1.27 36.14 -7.46
N LYS A 276 -2.14 36.70 -6.60
CA LYS A 276 -3.05 37.78 -6.97
C LYS A 276 -2.36 38.98 -7.63
N GLU A 277 -1.25 39.44 -7.06
CA GLU A 277 -0.50 40.58 -7.61
C GLU A 277 0.07 40.29 -9.01
N LEU A 278 0.58 39.06 -9.21
CA LEU A 278 1.09 38.59 -10.49
C LEU A 278 -0.03 38.55 -11.54
N LEU A 279 -1.15 37.93 -11.21
CA LEU A 279 -2.28 37.75 -12.12
C LEU A 279 -2.93 39.10 -12.49
N GLU A 280 -3.13 39.99 -11.52
CA GLU A 280 -3.65 41.34 -11.79
C GLU A 280 -2.66 42.19 -12.61
N GLY A 281 -1.36 42.03 -12.38
CA GLY A 281 -0.32 42.68 -13.16
C GLY A 281 -0.38 42.25 -14.63
N LEU A 282 -0.49 40.94 -14.89
CA LEU A 282 -0.60 40.37 -16.22
C LEU A 282 -1.86 40.86 -16.94
N ASP A 283 -3.00 40.86 -16.26
CA ASP A 283 -4.27 41.36 -16.82
C ASP A 283 -4.16 42.84 -17.22
N LYS A 284 -3.58 43.69 -16.35
CA LYS A 284 -3.32 45.11 -16.64
C LYS A 284 -2.35 45.31 -17.81
N ALA A 285 -1.38 44.42 -17.99
CA ALA A 285 -0.45 44.43 -19.11
C ALA A 285 -1.06 43.90 -20.42
N GLY A 286 -2.32 43.45 -20.40
CA GLY A 286 -3.01 42.92 -21.57
C GLY A 286 -2.64 41.47 -21.89
N PHE A 287 -2.27 40.67 -20.90
CA PHE A 287 -2.11 39.22 -21.03
C PHE A 287 -3.37 38.50 -20.53
N LEU A 288 -3.95 37.63 -21.36
CA LEU A 288 -5.14 36.86 -20.98
C LEU A 288 -4.78 35.70 -20.06
N VAL A 289 -5.17 35.81 -18.80
CA VAL A 289 -5.11 34.71 -17.83
C VAL A 289 -6.41 33.91 -17.83
N ASP A 290 -6.35 32.61 -17.55
CA ASP A 290 -7.53 31.79 -17.29
C ASP A 290 -7.35 30.90 -16.05
N SER A 291 -8.45 30.34 -15.55
CA SER A 291 -8.46 29.47 -14.36
C SER A 291 -8.39 27.96 -14.68
N GLY A 292 -8.19 27.60 -15.95
CA GLY A 292 -8.34 26.23 -16.44
C GLY A 292 -9.80 25.76 -16.56
N PRO A 293 -10.02 24.60 -17.21
CA PRO A 293 -11.33 23.97 -17.27
C PRO A 293 -11.87 23.70 -15.87
N ASP A 294 -13.16 23.95 -15.64
CA ASP A 294 -13.86 23.78 -14.36
C ASP A 294 -13.23 24.55 -13.18
N LYS A 295 -12.33 25.50 -13.45
CA LYS A 295 -11.50 26.21 -12.46
C LYS A 295 -10.56 25.29 -11.66
N SER A 296 -10.25 24.10 -12.18
CA SER A 296 -9.39 23.10 -11.53
C SER A 296 -7.88 23.33 -11.76
N GLY A 297 -7.51 24.51 -12.24
CA GLY A 297 -6.12 24.96 -12.36
C GLY A 297 -5.23 24.13 -13.29
N ILE A 298 -3.94 24.12 -12.98
CA ILE A 298 -2.88 23.52 -13.81
C ILE A 298 -3.05 22.01 -14.00
N PHE A 299 -3.43 21.28 -12.94
CA PHE A 299 -3.55 19.82 -12.98
C PHE A 299 -4.56 19.36 -14.04
N ARG A 300 -5.72 20.03 -14.14
CA ARG A 300 -6.72 19.70 -15.16
C ARG A 300 -6.21 19.93 -16.58
N LYS A 301 -5.48 21.02 -16.82
CA LYS A 301 -4.87 21.29 -18.13
C LYS A 301 -3.78 20.28 -18.49
N TYR A 302 -2.98 19.87 -17.50
CA TYR A 302 -1.93 18.88 -17.71
C TYR A 302 -2.52 17.53 -18.17
N ILE A 303 -3.49 16.99 -17.44
CA ILE A 303 -4.08 15.68 -17.74
C ILE A 303 -4.83 15.65 -19.08
N THR A 304 -5.57 16.71 -19.41
CA THR A 304 -6.46 16.73 -20.60
C THR A 304 -5.80 17.25 -21.87
N LYS A 305 -4.80 18.13 -21.74
CA LYS A 305 -4.19 18.82 -22.90
C LYS A 305 -2.66 18.75 -22.94
N GLY A 306 -1.99 18.56 -21.80
CA GLY A 306 -0.53 18.63 -21.72
C GLY A 306 0.04 20.01 -22.04
N GLY A 307 -0.74 21.08 -21.85
CA GLY A 307 -0.31 22.44 -22.17
C GLY A 307 -1.40 23.51 -21.96
N GLY A 308 -1.10 24.75 -22.35
CA GLY A 308 -2.00 25.90 -22.13
C GLY A 308 -1.88 26.51 -20.72
N TYR A 309 -0.77 26.25 -20.05
CA TYR A 309 -0.37 26.86 -18.79
C TYR A 309 1.07 27.38 -18.89
N TYR A 310 1.44 28.24 -17.95
CA TYR A 310 2.79 28.74 -17.76
C TYR A 310 3.15 28.71 -16.27
N ILE A 311 4.32 28.14 -15.95
CA ILE A 311 4.91 28.18 -14.62
C ILE A 311 5.93 29.31 -14.60
N ASP A 312 5.63 30.38 -13.88
CA ASP A 312 6.41 31.61 -13.94
C ASP A 312 7.72 31.51 -13.18
N VAL A 313 8.80 31.69 -13.95
CA VAL A 313 10.19 31.77 -13.47
C VAL A 313 10.81 33.16 -13.72
N GLY A 314 9.98 34.16 -14.05
CA GLY A 314 10.38 35.57 -14.16
C GLY A 314 9.88 36.30 -15.41
N CYS A 315 9.49 35.58 -16.47
CA CYS A 315 9.03 36.20 -17.71
C CYS A 315 7.74 37.02 -17.51
N SER A 316 6.86 36.64 -16.58
CA SER A 316 5.64 37.41 -16.33
C SER A 316 5.96 38.84 -15.88
N GLN A 317 7.00 39.04 -15.06
CA GLN A 317 7.38 40.38 -14.63
C GLN A 317 7.85 41.26 -15.80
N LEU A 318 8.53 40.67 -16.79
CA LEU A 318 8.92 41.39 -18.00
C LEU A 318 7.71 41.82 -18.85
N ILE A 319 6.63 41.03 -18.83
CA ILE A 319 5.36 41.41 -19.46
C ILE A 319 4.70 42.55 -18.68
N ILE A 320 4.62 42.44 -17.35
CA ILE A 320 4.05 43.46 -16.45
C ILE A 320 4.76 44.80 -16.61
N ASP A 321 6.08 44.79 -16.71
CA ASP A 321 6.92 45.97 -16.90
C ASP A 321 6.82 46.56 -18.33
N GLY A 322 6.12 45.91 -19.25
CA GLY A 322 6.00 46.32 -20.65
C GLY A 322 7.26 46.10 -21.49
N LYS A 323 8.24 45.36 -20.96
CA LYS A 323 9.49 45.00 -21.65
C LYS A 323 9.26 43.96 -22.75
N ILE A 324 8.34 43.03 -22.50
CA ILE A 324 7.79 42.12 -23.50
C ILE A 324 6.37 42.56 -23.79
N LYS A 325 6.06 42.88 -25.05
CA LYS A 325 4.71 43.30 -25.44
C LYS A 325 3.83 42.08 -25.65
N VAL A 326 2.53 42.21 -25.39
CA VAL A 326 1.54 41.18 -25.70
C VAL A 326 0.59 41.70 -26.78
N ARG A 327 0.33 40.87 -27.79
CA ARG A 327 -0.73 41.10 -28.78
C ARG A 327 -1.71 39.95 -28.71
N GLN A 328 -2.98 40.26 -28.53
CA GLN A 328 -4.06 39.28 -28.53
C GLN A 328 -4.72 39.21 -29.90
N CYS A 329 -4.98 38.00 -30.40
CA CYS A 329 -5.87 37.79 -31.55
C CYS A 329 -6.42 36.37 -31.52
N SER A 330 -7.72 36.21 -31.22
CA SER A 330 -8.38 34.90 -31.08
C SER A 330 -8.36 34.07 -32.36
N GLU A 331 -8.46 34.74 -33.51
CA GLU A 331 -8.41 34.12 -34.83
C GLU A 331 -6.98 33.98 -35.38
N GLY A 332 -5.97 34.45 -34.64
CA GLY A 332 -4.55 34.26 -34.95
C GLY A 332 -4.06 35.02 -36.20
N ILE A 333 -3.10 34.41 -36.91
CA ILE A 333 -2.41 34.99 -38.05
C ILE A 333 -3.22 34.71 -39.33
N LYS A 334 -3.48 35.76 -40.12
CA LYS A 334 -4.14 35.65 -41.42
C LYS A 334 -3.16 35.30 -42.53
N ASN A 335 -2.08 36.05 -42.65
CA ASN A 335 -1.05 35.87 -43.67
C ASN A 335 0.24 36.61 -43.28
N PHE A 336 1.32 36.31 -43.99
CA PHE A 336 2.59 37.06 -43.93
C PHE A 336 2.68 38.06 -45.07
N ASP A 337 3.46 39.11 -44.85
CA ASP A 337 3.99 40.00 -45.90
C ASP A 337 5.52 39.97 -45.90
N ALA A 338 6.16 40.88 -46.65
CA ALA A 338 7.61 40.88 -46.80
C ALA A 338 8.37 41.13 -45.48
N ASP A 339 7.78 41.89 -44.55
CA ASP A 339 8.48 42.46 -43.39
C ASP A 339 7.76 42.16 -42.06
N GLY A 340 6.72 41.31 -42.06
CA GLY A 340 5.97 40.96 -40.86
C GLY A 340 4.77 40.05 -41.10
N LEU A 341 3.84 40.05 -40.14
CA LEU A 341 2.61 39.26 -40.18
C LEU A 341 1.35 40.14 -39.99
N VAL A 342 0.30 39.76 -40.71
CA VAL A 342 -1.04 40.36 -40.63
C VAL A 342 -1.95 39.43 -39.84
N LEU A 343 -2.58 39.96 -38.80
CA LEU A 343 -3.51 39.24 -37.95
C LEU A 343 -4.92 39.23 -38.55
N ALA A 344 -5.74 38.29 -38.11
CA ALA A 344 -7.12 38.15 -38.60
C ALA A 344 -8.02 39.35 -38.28
N ASP A 345 -7.70 40.11 -37.23
CA ASP A 345 -8.36 41.38 -36.88
C ASP A 345 -7.95 42.56 -37.79
N GLY A 346 -7.06 42.32 -38.77
CA GLY A 346 -6.54 43.32 -39.70
C GLY A 346 -5.33 44.12 -39.19
N SER A 347 -4.91 43.91 -37.94
CA SER A 347 -3.70 44.54 -37.40
C SER A 347 -2.42 43.90 -37.94
N ARG A 348 -1.31 44.65 -37.92
CA ARG A 348 -0.02 44.22 -38.47
C ARG A 348 1.07 44.28 -37.41
N LEU A 349 1.91 43.25 -37.36
CA LEU A 349 3.13 43.20 -36.54
C LEU A 349 4.35 43.11 -37.45
N ASP A 350 5.24 44.11 -37.36
CA ASP A 350 6.58 44.01 -37.94
C ASP A 350 7.39 42.94 -37.20
N ALA A 351 8.10 42.10 -37.95
CA ALA A 351 8.98 41.10 -37.36
C ALA A 351 10.18 40.83 -38.27
N ASP A 352 11.38 40.85 -37.72
CA ASP A 352 12.59 40.27 -38.34
C ASP A 352 12.69 38.77 -38.06
N ILE A 353 12.17 38.34 -36.92
CA ILE A 353 12.21 36.96 -36.45
C ILE A 353 10.81 36.58 -35.93
N VAL A 354 10.27 35.48 -36.42
CA VAL A 354 9.04 34.87 -35.94
C VAL A 354 9.33 33.47 -35.43
N VAL A 355 8.95 33.21 -34.17
CA VAL A 355 9.12 31.91 -33.53
C VAL A 355 7.77 31.29 -33.27
N LEU A 356 7.53 30.11 -33.84
CA LEU A 356 6.32 29.34 -33.60
C LEU A 356 6.50 28.52 -32.32
N ALA A 357 5.94 29.01 -31.21
CA ALA A 357 5.83 28.28 -29.93
C ALA A 357 4.44 27.62 -29.83
N THR A 358 4.07 26.90 -30.90
CA THR A 358 2.70 26.42 -31.18
C THR A 358 2.42 25.00 -30.68
N GLY A 359 3.32 24.44 -29.86
CA GLY A 359 3.14 23.15 -29.21
C GLY A 359 3.54 21.95 -30.08
N TYR A 360 3.10 20.77 -29.66
CA TYR A 360 3.48 19.49 -30.25
C TYR A 360 2.25 18.58 -30.41
N ASP A 361 2.27 17.72 -31.42
CA ASP A 361 1.31 16.63 -31.57
C ASP A 361 1.53 15.55 -30.49
N GLY A 362 0.52 14.71 -30.27
CA GLY A 362 0.58 13.63 -29.28
C GLY A 362 1.35 12.38 -29.76
N MET A 363 1.51 11.41 -28.86
CA MET A 363 2.27 10.16 -29.08
C MET A 363 1.80 9.34 -30.29
N ARG A 364 0.52 9.42 -30.67
CA ARG A 364 -0.01 8.72 -31.85
C ARG A 364 0.62 9.19 -33.16
N SER A 365 0.91 10.49 -33.28
CA SER A 365 1.63 11.05 -34.44
C SER A 365 3.06 10.50 -34.51
N THR A 366 3.73 10.41 -33.36
CA THR A 366 5.07 9.82 -33.26
C THR A 366 5.05 8.34 -33.63
N ALA A 367 4.04 7.58 -33.17
CA ALA A 367 3.85 6.19 -33.54
C ALA A 367 3.61 6.01 -35.04
N LEU A 368 2.78 6.87 -35.65
CA LEU A 368 2.52 6.86 -37.10
C LEU A 368 3.81 6.99 -37.91
N ARG A 369 4.70 7.89 -37.52
CA ARG A 369 6.00 8.07 -38.18
C ARG A 369 7.00 6.96 -37.88
N ALA A 370 7.08 6.52 -36.62
CA ALA A 370 8.11 5.57 -36.18
C ALA A 370 7.78 4.12 -36.58
N LEU A 371 6.49 3.76 -36.61
CA LEU A 371 6.01 2.39 -36.76
C LEU A 371 5.08 2.21 -37.97
N GLY A 372 4.61 3.32 -38.56
CA GLY A 372 3.76 3.30 -39.74
C GLY A 372 2.27 3.29 -39.43
N LYS A 373 1.48 3.56 -40.48
CA LYS A 373 0.02 3.74 -40.41
C LYS A 373 -0.72 2.51 -39.90
N LYS A 374 -0.31 1.31 -40.29
CA LYS A 374 -0.94 0.04 -39.89
C LYS A 374 -1.02 -0.12 -38.36
N ILE A 375 0.05 0.27 -37.64
CA ILE A 375 0.11 0.16 -36.18
C ILE A 375 -0.59 1.36 -35.54
N ALA A 376 -0.30 2.58 -36.00
CA ALA A 376 -0.83 3.80 -35.39
C ALA A 376 -2.36 3.99 -35.54
N ASP A 377 -2.97 3.44 -36.61
CA ASP A 377 -4.43 3.47 -36.79
C ASP A 377 -5.16 2.58 -35.79
N ARG A 378 -4.48 1.58 -35.20
CA ARG A 378 -5.02 0.67 -34.19
C ARG A 378 -4.84 1.15 -32.75
N LEU A 379 -4.07 2.23 -32.56
CA LEU A 379 -3.90 2.82 -31.24
C LEU A 379 -5.13 3.66 -30.91
N ASP A 380 -5.64 3.46 -29.71
CA ASP A 380 -6.62 4.35 -29.09
C ASP A 380 -6.00 5.72 -28.84
N ASP A 381 -6.84 6.70 -28.48
CA ASP A 381 -6.33 8.01 -28.08
C ASP A 381 -5.44 7.88 -26.83
N ILE A 382 -4.39 8.70 -26.77
CA ILE A 382 -3.39 8.65 -25.72
C ILE A 382 -3.46 9.98 -24.96
N TRP A 383 -3.52 9.92 -23.62
CA TRP A 383 -3.89 11.04 -22.75
C TRP A 383 -5.36 11.43 -22.82
N ASP A 384 -5.75 12.43 -22.01
CA ASP A 384 -7.13 12.77 -21.70
C ASP A 384 -7.88 11.62 -21.00
N LEU A 385 -9.14 11.86 -20.61
CA LEU A 385 -9.94 10.89 -19.88
C LEU A 385 -10.88 10.09 -20.79
N ASP A 386 -11.04 8.80 -20.46
CA ASP A 386 -12.12 7.96 -20.99
C ASP A 386 -13.45 8.20 -20.25
N GLU A 387 -14.49 7.46 -20.62
CA GLU A 387 -15.83 7.55 -20.02
C GLU A 387 -15.86 7.16 -18.54
N GLN A 388 -14.84 6.44 -18.05
CA GLN A 388 -14.71 6.03 -16.65
C GLN A 388 -13.94 7.07 -15.82
N GLY A 389 -13.41 8.13 -16.46
CA GLY A 389 -12.59 9.13 -15.81
C GLY A 389 -11.13 8.72 -15.65
N GLU A 390 -10.67 7.71 -16.39
CA GLU A 390 -9.28 7.23 -16.38
C GLU A 390 -8.47 7.74 -17.57
N ILE A 391 -7.16 7.85 -17.41
CA ILE A 391 -6.27 8.32 -18.48
C ILE A 391 -6.22 7.29 -19.62
N ARG A 392 -6.50 7.74 -20.84
CA ARG A 392 -6.52 6.87 -22.02
C ARG A 392 -5.14 6.37 -22.38
N SER A 393 -5.02 5.06 -22.62
CA SER A 393 -3.86 4.33 -23.16
C SER A 393 -2.53 4.44 -22.40
N MET A 394 -2.39 5.39 -21.48
CA MET A 394 -1.19 5.60 -20.68
C MET A 394 -1.15 4.59 -19.54
N TRP A 395 -0.12 3.74 -19.52
CA TRP A 395 0.02 2.62 -18.57
C TRP A 395 -1.09 1.57 -18.63
N ARG A 396 -1.97 1.61 -19.63
CA ARG A 396 -3.09 0.66 -19.84
C ARG A 396 -3.07 0.14 -21.28
N SER A 397 -4.08 -0.66 -21.63
CA SER A 397 -4.27 -1.11 -23.02
C SER A 397 -4.26 0.08 -23.96
N SER A 398 -3.46 -0.01 -25.03
CA SER A 398 -3.36 1.03 -26.06
C SER A 398 -4.35 0.83 -27.22
N GLY A 399 -5.25 -0.13 -27.13
CA GLY A 399 -6.06 -0.62 -28.25
C GLY A 399 -5.35 -1.63 -29.15
N HIS A 400 -4.01 -1.67 -29.12
CA HIS A 400 -3.21 -2.67 -29.82
C HIS A 400 -2.65 -3.72 -28.86
N PRO A 401 -2.86 -5.04 -29.12
CA PRO A 401 -2.30 -6.10 -28.29
C PRO A 401 -0.78 -5.98 -28.17
N HIS A 402 -0.26 -6.22 -26.95
CA HIS A 402 1.18 -6.22 -26.67
C HIS A 402 1.92 -4.92 -27.04
N PHE A 403 1.20 -3.80 -27.10
CA PHE A 403 1.73 -2.46 -27.29
C PHE A 403 1.30 -1.58 -26.12
N TRP A 404 2.24 -0.84 -25.53
CA TRP A 404 2.01 -0.06 -24.33
C TRP A 404 2.51 1.36 -24.52
N CYS A 405 1.78 2.36 -23.99
CA CYS A 405 2.25 3.73 -23.96
C CYS A 405 2.75 4.09 -22.56
N MET A 406 3.88 4.79 -22.51
CA MET A 406 4.59 5.11 -21.28
C MET A 406 5.06 6.59 -21.30
N GLY A 407 4.82 7.31 -20.21
CA GLY A 407 5.13 8.74 -20.03
C GLY A 407 4.96 9.16 -18.57
N GLY A 408 5.27 10.41 -18.24
CA GLY A 408 5.15 10.95 -16.86
C GLY A 408 6.40 10.78 -16.00
N TYR A 409 6.22 10.97 -14.68
CA TYR A 409 7.19 10.77 -13.58
C TYR A 409 6.74 9.60 -12.68
N VAL A 410 7.62 9.13 -11.77
CA VAL A 410 7.42 7.99 -10.85
C VAL A 410 6.12 8.04 -10.04
N THR A 411 5.61 9.24 -9.73
CA THR A 411 4.39 9.41 -8.95
C THR A 411 3.14 8.79 -9.56
N GLN A 412 3.16 8.49 -10.86
CA GLN A 412 2.07 7.84 -11.61
C GLN A 412 2.28 6.34 -11.82
N LEU A 413 3.44 5.81 -11.43
CA LEU A 413 3.95 4.52 -11.90
C LEU A 413 3.80 3.36 -10.91
N GLU A 414 3.97 3.58 -9.61
CA GLU A 414 4.13 2.44 -8.68
C GLU A 414 2.89 1.54 -8.60
N GLN A 415 1.69 2.12 -8.60
CA GLN A 415 0.44 1.35 -8.57
C GLN A 415 0.03 0.83 -9.97
N ARG A 416 0.27 1.63 -11.02
CA ARG A 416 -0.13 1.31 -12.41
C ARG A 416 0.83 0.34 -13.11
N ILE A 417 2.10 0.26 -12.68
CA ILE A 417 3.02 -0.81 -13.09
C ILE A 417 2.55 -2.17 -12.56
N SER A 418 1.95 -2.26 -11.36
CA SER A 418 1.42 -3.53 -10.87
C SER A 418 0.29 -4.07 -11.78
N GLU A 419 -0.51 -3.18 -12.36
CA GLU A 419 -1.54 -3.52 -13.34
C GLU A 419 -0.93 -3.91 -14.69
N GLY A 420 0.07 -3.17 -15.19
CA GLY A 420 0.78 -3.49 -16.44
C GLY A 420 1.64 -4.76 -16.37
N GLN A 421 2.21 -5.07 -15.19
CA GLN A 421 2.99 -6.29 -14.93
C GLN A 421 2.13 -7.54 -15.08
N LYS A 422 0.85 -7.50 -14.68
CA LYS A 422 -0.09 -8.63 -14.89
C LYS A 422 -0.26 -9.03 -16.35
N TYR A 423 -0.01 -8.13 -17.31
CA TYR A 423 -0.22 -8.36 -18.74
C TYR A 423 1.08 -8.55 -19.55
N CYS A 424 2.23 -8.12 -19.02
CA CYS A 424 3.55 -8.29 -19.64
C CYS A 424 4.27 -9.58 -19.22
N LEU A 425 3.79 -10.27 -18.19
CA LEU A 425 4.33 -11.54 -17.72
C LEU A 425 3.56 -12.71 -18.38
N PRO A 426 4.17 -13.50 -19.29
CA PRO A 426 3.82 -14.91 -19.38
C PRO A 426 4.36 -15.63 -18.14
N PRO A 427 3.83 -16.82 -17.78
CA PRO A 427 4.26 -17.54 -16.59
C PRO A 427 5.79 -17.72 -16.61
N ILE A 428 6.49 -17.18 -15.61
CA ILE A 428 7.95 -17.14 -15.54
C ILE A 428 8.50 -18.54 -15.25
N THR A 429 8.96 -19.23 -16.29
CA THR A 429 9.90 -20.35 -16.19
C THR A 429 11.31 -19.80 -15.96
N ASN A 430 11.85 -19.96 -14.74
CA ASN A 430 13.18 -19.50 -14.32
C ASN A 430 14.31 -20.25 -15.04
N SER A 431 15.23 -19.52 -15.67
CA SER A 431 16.58 -20.02 -15.97
C SER A 431 17.59 -18.88 -15.97
N ILE A 432 18.34 -18.70 -14.87
CA ILE A 432 19.72 -18.20 -14.74
C ILE A 432 20.13 -18.48 -13.27
N GLY A 433 21.23 -19.22 -13.06
CA GLY A 433 21.70 -19.68 -11.75
C GLY A 433 22.39 -18.59 -10.88
N PRO A 434 22.65 -18.88 -9.58
CA PRO A 434 22.95 -17.87 -8.58
C PRO A 434 24.41 -17.38 -8.59
N VAL A 435 24.59 -16.08 -8.34
CA VAL A 435 25.86 -15.47 -7.94
C VAL A 435 25.83 -15.30 -6.42
N ASP A 436 26.87 -15.80 -5.75
CA ASP A 436 27.03 -15.87 -4.29
C ASP A 436 27.27 -14.49 -3.66
N LEU A 437 26.18 -13.86 -3.21
CA LEU A 437 26.10 -12.53 -2.57
C LEU A 437 26.67 -12.50 -1.14
N GLU A 438 26.77 -13.65 -0.47
CA GLU A 438 27.24 -13.74 0.92
C GLU A 438 28.72 -13.33 1.03
N ARG A 439 29.50 -13.61 -0.03
CA ARG A 439 30.94 -13.32 -0.05
C ARG A 439 31.26 -11.83 -0.20
N GLU A 440 30.41 -11.06 -0.89
CA GLU A 440 30.58 -9.60 -1.02
C GLU A 440 30.08 -8.84 0.22
N PHE A 441 29.03 -9.34 0.88
CA PHE A 441 28.47 -8.71 2.08
C PHE A 441 29.43 -8.81 3.30
N GLN A 442 30.15 -9.92 3.42
CA GLN A 442 31.16 -10.09 4.48
C GLN A 442 32.41 -9.23 4.26
N ALA A 443 32.79 -8.96 3.01
CA ALA A 443 33.90 -8.06 2.68
C ALA A 443 33.57 -6.60 3.04
N PHE A 444 32.31 -6.19 2.91
CA PHE A 444 31.84 -4.84 3.25
C PHE A 444 31.77 -4.61 4.77
N LYS A 445 31.24 -5.56 5.56
CA LYS A 445 31.20 -5.49 7.03
C LYS A 445 32.59 -5.35 7.67
N SER A 446 33.59 -6.02 7.11
CA SER A 446 34.96 -5.93 7.62
C SER A 446 35.62 -4.56 7.38
N HIS A 447 35.16 -3.80 6.38
CA HIS A 447 35.73 -2.50 6.03
C HIS A 447 35.13 -1.36 6.88
N VAL A 448 33.84 -1.45 7.22
CA VAL A 448 33.11 -0.42 7.98
C VAL A 448 33.50 -0.41 9.47
N ASN A 449 33.80 -1.57 10.07
CA ASN A 449 34.13 -1.67 11.49
C ASN A 449 35.51 -1.12 11.88
N GLN A 450 36.36 -0.73 10.91
CA GLN A 450 37.71 -0.26 11.23
C GLN A 450 37.83 1.27 11.43
N HIS A 451 36.82 2.10 11.11
CA HIS A 451 37.00 3.56 10.99
C HIS A 451 35.97 4.48 11.71
N LEU A 452 35.35 4.07 12.82
CA LEU A 452 34.50 4.96 13.64
C LEU A 452 35.16 5.35 14.98
N PRO A 453 35.34 6.65 15.29
CA PRO A 453 35.77 7.10 16.61
C PRO A 453 34.59 7.24 17.58
N ALA A 454 34.85 6.97 18.87
CA ALA A 454 33.86 7.05 19.95
C ALA A 454 33.50 8.50 20.31
N THR A 455 32.20 8.83 20.36
CA THR A 455 31.68 10.11 20.86
C THR A 455 30.77 9.92 22.07
N THR A 456 31.04 10.74 23.09
CA THR A 456 30.43 10.85 24.42
C THR A 456 28.95 11.28 24.39
N PRO A 457 28.10 10.90 25.37
CA PRO A 457 26.68 11.27 25.35
C PRO A 457 26.41 12.75 25.73
N PRO A 458 25.33 13.38 25.21
CA PRO A 458 25.00 14.78 25.51
C PRO A 458 24.25 14.96 26.84
N GLN A 459 24.49 16.12 27.47
CA GLN A 459 23.85 16.58 28.71
C GLN A 459 22.40 17.05 28.48
N GLN A 460 21.55 16.85 29.50
CA GLN A 460 20.15 17.28 29.56
C GLN A 460 20.00 18.82 29.48
N PRO A 461 18.99 19.37 28.78
CA PRO A 461 18.67 20.79 28.82
C PRO A 461 17.83 21.15 30.07
N GLN A 462 18.15 22.31 30.65
CA GLN A 462 17.41 22.96 31.72
C GLN A 462 16.05 23.50 31.23
N SER A 463 15.06 23.47 32.11
CA SER A 463 13.69 23.95 31.94
C SER A 463 13.59 25.48 31.82
N PRO A 464 12.70 26.03 30.95
CA PRO A 464 12.26 27.41 31.03
C PRO A 464 10.91 27.55 31.75
N GLU A 465 10.78 28.69 32.43
CA GLU A 465 9.70 29.11 33.31
C GLU A 465 8.40 29.51 32.58
N SER A 466 7.30 29.32 33.31
CA SER A 466 5.94 29.90 33.24
C SER A 466 5.58 30.88 32.11
N HIS A 467 4.55 30.54 31.32
CA HIS A 467 3.59 31.52 30.79
C HIS A 467 2.16 30.94 30.64
N THR A 468 1.25 31.49 31.43
CA THR A 468 -0.20 31.74 31.22
C THR A 468 -1.10 30.64 30.65
N THR A 469 -1.93 30.08 31.55
CA THR A 469 -3.14 29.30 31.30
C THR A 469 -4.17 30.06 30.46
N VAL A 470 -4.55 29.49 29.32
CA VAL A 470 -5.77 29.83 28.57
C VAL A 470 -6.83 28.79 28.93
N GLU A 471 -7.99 29.23 29.42
CA GLU A 471 -9.12 28.36 29.74
C GLU A 471 -9.71 27.71 28.48
N PRO A 472 -10.10 26.42 28.51
CA PRO A 472 -10.77 25.77 27.40
C PRO A 472 -12.23 26.22 27.29
N VAL A 473 -12.64 26.57 26.07
CA VAL A 473 -14.03 26.84 25.68
C VAL A 473 -14.83 25.52 25.73
N PRO A 474 -16.04 25.48 26.32
CA PRO A 474 -16.83 24.25 26.34
C PRO A 474 -17.51 24.04 24.98
N THR A 475 -17.14 22.95 24.30
CA THR A 475 -17.89 22.40 23.16
C THR A 475 -19.03 21.55 23.69
N GLU A 476 -20.25 22.09 23.64
CA GLU A 476 -21.48 21.30 23.76
C GLU A 476 -21.64 20.44 22.49
N ALA A 477 -21.53 19.12 22.62
CA ALA A 477 -21.94 18.16 21.59
C ALA A 477 -23.38 17.67 21.89
N PRO A 478 -24.27 17.53 20.90
CA PRO A 478 -25.63 17.07 21.13
C PRO A 478 -25.65 15.56 21.46
N SER A 479 -26.03 15.22 22.68
CA SER A 479 -26.30 13.84 23.11
C SER A 479 -27.73 13.45 22.73
N GLU A 480 -27.95 13.05 21.47
CA GLU A 480 -29.17 12.32 21.11
C GLU A 480 -28.91 10.82 21.24
N ILE A 481 -29.32 10.27 22.39
CA ILE A 481 -29.35 8.84 22.68
C ILE A 481 -30.56 8.24 21.94
N TYR A 482 -30.35 7.17 21.16
CA TYR A 482 -31.45 6.42 20.56
C TYR A 482 -32.32 5.80 21.66
N PRO A 483 -33.65 6.03 21.68
CA PRO A 483 -34.51 5.42 22.69
C PRO A 483 -34.57 3.90 22.47
N LEU A 484 -34.32 3.14 23.55
CA LEU A 484 -34.57 1.70 23.60
C LEU A 484 -35.99 1.39 23.10
N PRO A 485 -36.19 0.37 22.25
CA PRO A 485 -37.54 -0.12 21.96
C PRO A 485 -38.21 -0.49 23.29
N ALA A 486 -39.51 -0.21 23.42
CA ALA A 486 -40.27 -0.42 24.67
C ALA A 486 -40.27 -1.87 25.19
N THR A 487 -39.74 -2.82 24.41
CA THR A 487 -39.61 -4.24 24.70
C THR A 487 -38.30 -4.64 25.39
N PHE A 488 -37.24 -3.81 25.35
CA PHE A 488 -35.92 -4.20 25.89
C PHE A 488 -35.52 -3.36 27.12
N SER A 489 -35.12 -4.03 28.19
CA SER A 489 -34.49 -3.41 29.37
C SER A 489 -33.03 -3.83 29.49
N ARG A 490 -32.13 -2.88 29.76
CA ARG A 490 -30.71 -3.18 30.04
C ARG A 490 -30.56 -3.99 31.35
N PRO A 491 -29.47 -4.77 31.51
CA PRO A 491 -29.18 -5.51 32.74
C PRO A 491 -29.10 -4.61 33.98
N SER A 492 -29.39 -5.17 35.16
CA SER A 492 -29.23 -4.44 36.41
C SER A 492 -27.75 -4.23 36.75
N TRP A 493 -27.43 -3.23 37.57
CA TRP A 493 -26.06 -3.00 38.05
C TRP A 493 -25.47 -4.21 38.80
N GLN A 494 -26.31 -4.95 39.54
CA GLN A 494 -25.89 -6.19 40.18
C GLN A 494 -25.53 -7.28 39.15
N SER A 495 -26.25 -7.34 38.04
CA SER A 495 -25.99 -8.26 36.93
C SER A 495 -24.68 -7.87 36.23
N TYR A 496 -24.46 -6.59 35.94
CA TYR A 496 -23.18 -6.11 35.39
C TYR A 496 -21.99 -6.40 36.31
N LYS A 497 -22.13 -6.19 37.63
CA LYS A 497 -21.08 -6.52 38.60
C LYS A 497 -20.73 -8.01 38.56
N ASN A 498 -21.74 -8.88 38.45
CA ASN A 498 -21.54 -10.31 38.27
C ASN A 498 -20.83 -10.62 36.94
N TYR A 499 -21.28 -10.04 35.83
CA TYR A 499 -20.69 -10.26 34.50
C TYR A 499 -19.22 -9.80 34.44
N CYS A 500 -18.89 -8.65 35.03
CA CYS A 500 -17.51 -8.18 35.16
C CYS A 500 -16.66 -9.14 36.00
N GLY A 501 -17.20 -9.67 37.11
CA GLY A 501 -16.53 -10.70 37.90
C GLY A 501 -16.16 -11.93 37.06
N ILE A 502 -17.10 -12.43 36.26
CA ILE A 502 -16.88 -13.57 35.35
C ILE A 502 -15.86 -13.21 34.26
N TRP A 503 -15.92 -11.99 33.69
CA TRP A 503 -14.96 -11.52 32.69
C TRP A 503 -13.52 -11.56 33.18
N PHE A 504 -13.27 -10.96 34.35
CA PHE A 504 -11.92 -10.88 34.92
C PHE A 504 -11.39 -12.23 35.41
N ASP A 505 -12.27 -13.13 35.82
CA ASP A 505 -11.92 -14.50 36.19
C ASP A 505 -11.57 -15.36 34.96
N ARG A 506 -12.36 -15.29 33.89
CA ARG A 506 -12.32 -16.29 32.79
C ARG A 506 -11.66 -15.84 31.50
N TYR A 507 -11.75 -14.56 31.15
CA TYR A 507 -11.38 -14.04 29.82
C TYR A 507 -10.19 -13.09 29.84
N HIS A 508 -10.06 -12.31 30.92
CA HIS A 508 -9.08 -11.23 31.00
C HIS A 508 -7.62 -11.70 30.86
N SER A 509 -7.29 -12.91 31.32
CA SER A 509 -5.93 -13.45 31.25
C SER A 509 -5.36 -13.52 29.83
N TRP A 510 -6.19 -13.80 28.83
CA TRP A 510 -5.79 -13.92 27.42
C TRP A 510 -6.40 -12.83 26.53
N PHE A 511 -7.23 -11.95 27.08
CA PHE A 511 -7.73 -10.74 26.43
C PHE A 511 -7.69 -9.51 27.36
N PRO A 512 -6.49 -9.05 27.74
CA PRO A 512 -6.32 -8.12 28.86
C PRO A 512 -6.50 -6.64 28.49
N ILE A 513 -7.48 -6.28 27.66
CA ILE A 513 -7.63 -4.89 27.14
C ILE A 513 -8.28 -3.90 28.11
N LEU A 514 -8.70 -4.37 29.30
CA LEU A 514 -9.41 -3.58 30.31
C LEU A 514 -8.61 -3.54 31.62
N HIS A 515 -8.59 -2.38 32.29
CA HIS A 515 -8.04 -2.25 33.63
C HIS A 515 -9.07 -2.65 34.70
N GLN A 516 -8.79 -3.71 35.45
CA GLN A 516 -9.76 -4.31 36.39
C GLN A 516 -10.27 -3.34 37.46
N PRO A 517 -9.43 -2.60 38.21
CA PRO A 517 -9.90 -1.62 39.19
C PRO A 517 -10.81 -0.54 38.58
N THR A 518 -10.50 -0.08 37.36
CA THR A 518 -11.30 0.96 36.68
C THR A 518 -12.69 0.46 36.34
N ILE A 519 -12.82 -0.74 35.78
CA ILE A 519 -14.13 -1.30 35.38
C ILE A 519 -14.97 -1.71 36.59
N LEU A 520 -14.35 -2.26 37.64
CA LEU A 520 -15.08 -2.60 38.85
C LEU A 520 -15.56 -1.34 39.58
N GLY A 521 -14.77 -0.25 39.58
CA GLY A 521 -15.20 1.04 40.11
C GLY A 521 -16.42 1.63 39.38
N LEU A 522 -16.53 1.43 38.06
CA LEU A 522 -17.72 1.83 37.29
C LEU A 522 -19.00 1.11 37.75
N CYS A 523 -18.88 -0.11 38.26
CA CYS A 523 -20.01 -0.90 38.74
C CYS A 523 -20.42 -0.56 40.18
N GLU A 524 -19.62 0.23 40.91
CA GLU A 524 -19.91 0.66 42.30
C GLU A 524 -20.56 2.04 42.38
N ASP A 525 -20.45 2.83 41.32
CA ASP A 525 -21.03 4.18 41.23
C ASP A 525 -22.41 4.14 40.54
N ASP A 526 -23.46 3.89 41.34
CA ASP A 526 -24.88 3.90 40.92
C ASP A 526 -25.34 5.26 40.32
N SER A 527 -24.48 6.30 40.35
CA SER A 527 -24.77 7.61 39.78
C SER A 527 -24.49 7.73 38.27
N SER A 528 -23.86 6.73 37.66
CA SER A 528 -23.56 6.73 36.23
C SER A 528 -24.83 6.49 35.39
N GLN A 529 -25.11 7.38 34.43
CA GLN A 529 -26.27 7.23 33.55
C GLN A 529 -26.08 5.99 32.65
N LEU A 530 -26.99 5.02 32.74
CA LEU A 530 -27.10 3.95 31.74
C LEU A 530 -27.21 4.58 30.35
N GLY A 531 -26.32 4.21 29.43
CA GLY A 531 -26.19 4.81 28.09
C GLY A 531 -24.96 5.71 27.89
N SER A 532 -24.14 5.92 28.93
CA SER A 532 -22.83 6.58 28.78
C SER A 532 -21.86 5.75 27.91
N PRO A 533 -20.84 6.37 27.26
CA PRO A 533 -19.82 5.63 26.52
C PRO A 533 -19.06 4.57 27.35
N ALA A 534 -18.97 4.76 28.67
CA ALA A 534 -18.38 3.79 29.59
C ALA A 534 -19.30 2.57 29.84
N SER A 535 -20.63 2.76 29.81
CA SER A 535 -21.59 1.65 29.96
C SER A 535 -21.63 0.71 28.74
N LEU A 536 -21.18 1.15 27.56
CA LEU A 536 -21.08 0.29 26.37
C LEU A 536 -20.06 -0.84 26.53
N ILE A 537 -19.02 -0.65 27.36
CA ILE A 537 -18.08 -1.73 27.70
C ILE A 537 -18.79 -2.80 28.53
N LEU A 538 -19.65 -2.39 29.46
CA LEU A 538 -20.43 -3.31 30.29
C LEU A 538 -21.45 -4.08 29.44
N ASP A 539 -22.08 -3.41 28.46
CA ASP A 539 -22.97 -4.05 27.48
C ASP A 539 -22.20 -5.09 26.65
N ALA A 540 -21.00 -4.76 26.17
CA ALA A 540 -20.18 -5.68 25.39
C ALA A 540 -19.74 -6.91 26.23
N ILE A 541 -19.36 -6.71 27.50
CA ILE A 541 -19.09 -7.81 28.43
C ILE A 541 -20.33 -8.67 28.60
N ALA A 542 -21.51 -8.05 28.81
CA ALA A 542 -22.76 -8.78 28.96
C ALA A 542 -23.07 -9.64 27.71
N VAL A 543 -22.86 -9.12 26.50
CA VAL A 543 -23.03 -9.89 25.26
C VAL A 543 -22.16 -11.15 25.26
N VAL A 544 -20.88 -11.06 25.64
CA VAL A 544 -20.00 -12.23 25.71
C VAL A 544 -20.49 -13.23 26.76
N ILE A 545 -20.78 -12.79 27.98
CA ILE A 545 -21.17 -13.68 29.09
C ILE A 545 -22.54 -14.35 28.87
N ILE A 546 -23.49 -13.61 28.28
CA ILE A 546 -24.83 -14.12 27.99
C ILE A 546 -24.80 -15.09 26.80
N SER A 547 -24.08 -14.74 25.71
CA SER A 547 -23.98 -15.60 24.52
C SER A 547 -23.26 -16.92 24.82
N THR A 548 -22.32 -16.93 25.76
CA THR A 548 -21.64 -18.14 26.23
C THR A 548 -22.39 -18.89 27.35
N GLN A 549 -23.61 -18.46 27.69
CA GLN A 549 -24.47 -19.07 28.71
C GLN A 549 -23.86 -19.15 30.11
N GLN A 550 -22.88 -18.29 30.43
CA GLN A 550 -22.21 -18.29 31.73
C GLN A 550 -23.02 -17.57 32.82
N ALA A 551 -24.11 -16.91 32.46
CA ALA A 551 -25.05 -16.32 33.42
C ALA A 551 -26.51 -16.39 32.94
N LEU A 552 -27.44 -16.26 33.89
CA LEU A 552 -28.87 -16.10 33.61
C LEU A 552 -29.14 -14.68 33.12
N VAL A 553 -30.08 -14.56 32.18
CA VAL A 553 -30.57 -13.26 31.69
C VAL A 553 -31.76 -12.88 32.55
N ASP A 554 -31.72 -11.68 33.14
CA ASP A 554 -32.81 -11.14 33.98
C ASP A 554 -33.99 -10.58 33.14
N THR A 555 -34.27 -11.16 31.97
CA THR A 555 -35.32 -10.70 31.04
C THR A 555 -36.12 -11.86 30.47
N ASP A 556 -37.41 -11.66 30.18
CA ASP A 556 -38.33 -12.65 29.59
C ASP A 556 -38.10 -12.94 28.09
N LEU A 557 -37.07 -12.34 27.46
CA LEU A 557 -36.78 -12.43 26.03
C LEU A 557 -35.79 -13.55 25.68
N ASP A 558 -35.80 -13.96 24.40
CA ASP A 558 -34.80 -14.89 23.87
C ASP A 558 -33.39 -14.27 23.98
N ARG A 559 -32.46 -15.04 24.54
CA ARG A 559 -31.08 -14.60 24.82
C ARG A 559 -30.37 -14.13 23.56
N ASP A 560 -30.62 -14.82 22.45
CA ASP A 560 -30.01 -14.50 21.16
C ASP A 560 -30.54 -13.18 20.59
N GLU A 561 -31.82 -12.89 20.80
CA GLU A 561 -32.43 -11.61 20.39
C GLU A 561 -31.89 -10.45 21.22
N PHE A 562 -31.73 -10.65 22.52
CA PHE A 562 -31.15 -9.66 23.42
C PHE A 562 -29.68 -9.35 23.09
N CYS A 563 -28.84 -10.37 22.87
CA CYS A 563 -27.45 -10.18 22.48
C CYS A 563 -27.30 -9.47 21.13
N ARG A 564 -28.15 -9.81 20.14
CA ARG A 564 -28.17 -9.12 18.84
C ARG A 564 -28.52 -7.65 19.01
N PHE A 565 -29.56 -7.34 19.80
CA PHE A 565 -29.96 -5.98 20.09
C PHE A 565 -28.81 -5.14 20.67
N LEU A 566 -28.13 -5.62 21.72
CA LEU A 566 -27.00 -4.90 22.31
C LEU A 566 -25.82 -4.76 21.34
N THR A 567 -25.56 -5.78 20.52
CA THR A 567 -24.50 -5.76 19.50
C THR A 567 -24.74 -4.64 18.48
N ASP A 568 -25.95 -4.56 17.94
CA ASP A 568 -26.33 -3.54 16.95
C ASP A 568 -26.21 -2.12 17.53
N GLU A 569 -26.65 -1.92 18.77
CA GLU A 569 -26.54 -0.64 19.47
C GLU A 569 -25.08 -0.19 19.65
N ILE A 570 -24.19 -1.10 20.08
CA ILE A 570 -22.76 -0.80 20.25
C ILE A 570 -22.12 -0.44 18.89
N ILE A 571 -22.43 -1.20 17.84
CA ILE A 571 -21.90 -0.95 16.49
C ILE A 571 -22.36 0.41 15.97
N LEU A 572 -23.65 0.71 16.05
CA LEU A 572 -24.21 1.99 15.62
C LEU A 572 -23.59 3.15 16.43
N ALA A 573 -23.49 3.02 17.75
CA ALA A 573 -22.89 4.05 18.60
C ALA A 573 -21.42 4.33 18.25
N ALA A 574 -20.66 3.30 17.86
CA ALA A 574 -19.26 3.43 17.46
C ALA A 574 -19.08 4.02 16.06
N ILE A 575 -20.02 3.77 15.13
CA ILE A 575 -20.02 4.37 13.79
C ILE A 575 -20.39 5.85 13.84
N HIS A 576 -21.35 6.24 14.69
CA HIS A 576 -21.81 7.62 14.79
C HIS A 576 -20.79 8.58 15.41
N ASP A 577 -20.06 8.12 16.42
CA ASP A 577 -19.05 8.93 17.11
C ASP A 577 -17.94 8.03 17.63
N MET A 578 -16.70 8.42 17.37
CA MET A 578 -15.52 7.60 17.59
C MET A 578 -14.83 7.96 18.90
N SER A 579 -14.83 7.03 19.84
CA SER A 579 -14.12 7.19 21.12
C SER A 579 -13.36 5.91 21.50
N PHE A 580 -12.37 6.06 22.36
CA PHE A 580 -11.56 4.92 22.83
C PHE A 580 -12.41 3.87 23.57
N ARG A 581 -13.39 4.30 24.39
CA ARG A 581 -14.30 3.39 25.10
C ARG A 581 -15.17 2.58 24.14
N LYS A 582 -15.65 3.20 23.06
CA LYS A 582 -16.40 2.53 21.99
C LYS A 582 -15.53 1.55 21.21
N LEU A 583 -14.25 1.88 20.97
CA LEU A 583 -13.27 0.95 20.40
C LEU A 583 -13.08 -0.29 21.30
N GLN A 584 -12.92 -0.11 22.61
CA GLN A 584 -12.82 -1.22 23.56
C GLN A 584 -14.09 -2.10 23.52
N ALA A 585 -15.28 -1.52 23.49
CA ALA A 585 -16.54 -2.26 23.38
C ALA A 585 -16.61 -3.08 22.07
N LEU A 586 -16.27 -2.47 20.93
CA LEU A 586 -16.19 -3.18 19.65
C LEU A 586 -15.18 -4.33 19.68
N LEU A 587 -14.01 -4.13 20.29
CA LEU A 587 -13.00 -5.18 20.42
C LEU A 587 -13.52 -6.39 21.21
N ILE A 588 -14.28 -6.17 22.28
CA ILE A 588 -14.91 -7.25 23.05
C ILE A 588 -15.92 -8.01 22.19
N LEU A 589 -16.72 -7.31 21.39
CA LEU A 589 -17.70 -7.96 20.49
C LEU A 589 -17.05 -8.85 19.42
N THR A 590 -15.85 -8.50 18.93
CA THR A 590 -15.15 -9.33 17.94
C THR A 590 -14.94 -10.76 18.45
N MET A 591 -14.67 -10.95 19.75
CA MET A 591 -14.51 -12.28 20.33
C MET A 591 -15.80 -13.11 20.28
N ALA A 592 -16.95 -12.47 20.56
CA ALA A 592 -18.25 -13.14 20.51
C ALA A 592 -18.58 -13.59 19.07
N GLU A 593 -18.28 -12.74 18.08
CA GLU A 593 -18.48 -13.05 16.66
C GLU A 593 -17.58 -14.19 16.19
N TYR A 594 -16.30 -14.16 16.57
CA TYR A 594 -15.35 -15.22 16.25
C TYR A 594 -15.78 -16.56 16.88
N GLY A 595 -16.05 -16.56 18.19
CA GLY A 595 -16.48 -17.75 18.92
C GLY A 595 -17.83 -18.31 18.46
N SER A 596 -18.68 -17.46 17.88
CA SER A 596 -19.93 -17.87 17.24
C SER A 596 -19.74 -18.51 15.85
N GLY A 597 -18.56 -18.31 15.23
CA GLY A 597 -18.27 -18.74 13.86
C GLY A 597 -18.82 -17.80 12.79
N ARG A 598 -19.13 -16.55 13.14
CA ARG A 598 -19.55 -15.48 12.21
C ARG A 598 -18.33 -14.72 11.70
N MET A 599 -17.51 -15.39 10.89
CA MET A 599 -16.20 -14.88 10.46
C MET A 599 -16.27 -13.57 9.65
N ILE A 600 -17.31 -13.39 8.83
CA ILE A 600 -17.52 -12.15 8.07
C ILE A 600 -17.77 -10.98 9.02
N ASP A 601 -18.67 -11.16 9.99
CA ASP A 601 -19.01 -10.13 10.97
C ASP A 601 -17.78 -9.80 11.84
N PHE A 602 -17.04 -10.83 12.27
CA PHE A 602 -15.75 -10.67 12.94
C PHE A 602 -14.76 -9.81 12.13
N TRP A 603 -14.49 -10.14 10.85
CA TRP A 603 -13.53 -9.39 10.04
C TRP A 603 -14.00 -7.96 9.73
N ASN A 604 -15.31 -7.74 9.58
CA ASN A 604 -15.88 -6.40 9.45
C ASN A 604 -15.63 -5.56 10.72
N LEU A 605 -15.87 -6.14 11.89
CA LEU A 605 -15.62 -5.47 13.17
C LEU A 605 -14.12 -5.19 13.38
N ILE A 606 -13.24 -6.14 13.10
CA ILE A 606 -11.78 -5.92 13.19
C ILE A 606 -11.33 -4.82 12.24
N SER A 607 -11.84 -4.79 11.01
CA SER A 607 -11.54 -3.72 10.04
C SER A 607 -12.00 -2.35 10.54
N LEU A 608 -13.19 -2.28 11.15
CA LEU A 608 -13.69 -1.08 11.81
C LEU A 608 -12.80 -0.66 12.99
N CYS A 609 -12.42 -1.59 13.87
CA CYS A 609 -11.52 -1.35 14.98
C CYS A 609 -10.16 -0.82 14.50
N LYS A 610 -9.58 -1.39 13.45
CA LYS A 610 -8.30 -0.97 12.86
C LYS A 610 -8.38 0.46 12.31
N ARG A 611 -9.50 0.79 11.63
CA ARG A 611 -9.77 2.15 11.14
C ARG A 611 -9.92 3.15 12.28
N ILE A 612 -10.70 2.80 13.31
CA ILE A 612 -10.91 3.64 14.49
C ILE A 612 -9.59 3.86 15.24
N SER A 613 -8.82 2.80 15.49
CA SER A 613 -7.50 2.85 16.12
C SER A 613 -6.53 3.78 15.38
N THR A 614 -6.52 3.71 14.04
CA THR A 614 -5.70 4.60 13.21
C THR A 614 -6.11 6.06 13.36
N GLN A 615 -7.42 6.35 13.34
CA GLN A 615 -7.94 7.71 13.47
C GLN A 615 -7.73 8.28 14.88
N LEU A 616 -7.83 7.43 15.91
CA LEU A 616 -7.46 7.78 17.28
C LEU A 616 -5.94 7.97 17.44
N GLY A 617 -5.10 7.57 16.50
CA GLY A 617 -3.65 7.73 16.59
C GLY A 617 -2.95 6.74 17.53
N LEU A 618 -3.54 5.55 17.76
CA LEU A 618 -2.95 4.57 18.69
C LEU A 618 -1.59 4.03 18.19
N ARG A 619 -1.41 3.88 16.88
CA ARG A 619 -0.12 3.48 16.29
C ARG A 619 0.99 4.45 16.64
N ASP A 620 0.71 5.75 16.63
CA ASP A 620 1.69 6.78 16.96
C ASP A 620 2.15 6.70 18.43
N LEU A 621 1.20 6.39 19.32
CA LEU A 621 1.51 6.13 20.74
C LEU A 621 2.42 4.90 20.88
N VAL A 622 2.12 3.82 20.18
CA VAL A 622 2.83 2.55 20.30
C VAL A 622 4.20 2.59 19.62
N ALA A 623 4.31 3.15 18.42
CA ALA A 623 5.56 3.18 17.64
C ALA A 623 6.52 4.29 18.09
N TYR A 624 6.01 5.43 18.60
CA TYR A 624 6.83 6.62 18.88
C TYR A 624 6.71 7.14 20.31
N SER A 625 6.06 6.41 21.21
CA SER A 625 5.82 6.85 22.60
C SER A 625 5.14 8.21 22.71
N ALA A 626 4.33 8.58 21.71
CA ALA A 626 3.77 9.92 21.54
C ALA A 626 4.80 11.08 21.50
N MET A 627 6.09 10.80 21.30
CA MET A 627 7.13 11.85 21.17
C MET A 627 6.89 12.76 19.98
N ASN A 628 6.21 12.26 18.95
CA ASN A 628 5.77 13.02 17.78
C ASN A 628 4.69 14.09 18.08
N PHE A 629 4.02 14.06 19.24
CA PHE A 629 3.03 15.08 19.63
C PHE A 629 3.66 16.35 20.23
N GLY A 630 4.92 16.30 20.67
CA GLY A 630 5.64 17.42 21.30
C GLY A 630 6.38 18.34 20.31
N PHE A 631 6.39 18.01 19.02
CA PHE A 631 7.02 18.83 17.99
C PHE A 631 6.02 19.81 17.38
N PRO A 632 6.42 21.05 17.05
CA PRO A 632 5.58 21.97 16.29
C PRO A 632 5.20 21.33 14.95
N SER A 633 3.97 20.86 14.83
CA SER A 633 3.40 20.32 13.60
C SER A 633 2.48 21.36 12.98
N VAL A 634 2.59 21.56 11.67
CA VAL A 634 1.71 22.45 10.89
C VAL A 634 0.37 21.75 10.57
N LEU A 635 0.27 20.45 10.84
CA LEU A 635 -0.98 19.68 10.79
C LEU A 635 -1.74 19.84 12.12
N PRO A 636 -3.08 19.89 12.11
CA PRO A 636 -3.85 19.83 13.36
C PRO A 636 -3.45 18.56 14.14
N PRO A 637 -3.45 18.60 15.49
CA PRO A 637 -3.08 17.46 16.29
C PRO A 637 -3.91 16.24 15.86
N ARG A 638 -3.24 15.14 15.54
CA ARG A 638 -3.89 13.83 15.36
C ARG A 638 -4.75 13.61 16.61
N MET A 639 -5.97 13.08 16.44
CA MET A 639 -7.08 13.11 17.41
C MET A 639 -6.87 12.30 18.71
N LEU A 640 -5.66 12.23 19.23
CA LEU A 640 -5.37 11.67 20.55
C LEU A 640 -5.24 12.83 21.55
N GLN A 641 -6.05 12.81 22.60
CA GLN A 641 -5.63 13.42 23.86
C GLN A 641 -4.43 12.61 24.37
N ILE A 642 -3.29 13.27 24.57
CA ILE A 642 -2.09 12.64 25.13
C ILE A 642 -2.49 11.94 26.43
N PRO A 643 -2.19 10.63 26.61
CA PRO A 643 -2.62 9.92 27.80
C PRO A 643 -2.09 10.61 29.05
N THR A 644 -3.01 10.91 29.97
CA THR A 644 -2.71 11.67 31.19
C THR A 644 -2.35 10.76 32.37
N THR A 645 -2.79 9.50 32.31
CA THR A 645 -2.55 8.48 33.33
C THR A 645 -1.77 7.29 32.76
N ALA A 646 -1.06 6.58 33.63
CA ALA A 646 -0.36 5.35 33.26
C ALA A 646 -1.35 4.26 32.78
N VAL A 647 -2.53 4.20 33.41
CA VAL A 647 -3.62 3.29 33.02
C VAL A 647 -4.13 3.62 31.62
N GLU A 648 -4.44 4.89 31.32
CA GLU A 648 -4.96 5.29 30.01
C GLU A 648 -3.96 4.98 28.88
N ARG A 649 -2.66 5.19 29.15
CA ARG A 649 -1.58 4.84 28.22
C ARG A 649 -1.58 3.34 27.91
N GLU A 650 -1.62 2.52 28.97
CA GLU A 650 -1.54 1.07 28.85
C GLU A 650 -2.79 0.46 28.20
N GLU A 651 -4.00 0.97 28.51
CA GLU A 651 -5.23 0.54 27.82
C GLU A 651 -5.11 0.77 26.31
N LYS A 652 -4.59 1.93 25.88
CA LYS A 652 -4.41 2.28 24.47
C LYS A 652 -3.38 1.38 23.77
N ILE A 653 -2.26 1.06 24.44
CA ILE A 653 -1.24 0.13 23.94
C ILE A 653 -1.83 -1.27 23.76
N ARG A 654 -2.55 -1.79 24.77
CA ARG A 654 -3.17 -3.12 24.74
C ARG A 654 -4.26 -3.22 23.67
N ALA A 655 -5.09 -2.18 23.52
CA ALA A 655 -6.12 -2.14 22.48
C ALA A 655 -5.51 -2.17 21.06
N PHE A 656 -4.43 -1.41 20.82
CA PHE A 656 -3.72 -1.45 19.54
C PHE A 656 -3.20 -2.87 19.24
N TRP A 657 -2.48 -3.47 20.18
CA TRP A 657 -1.92 -4.81 19.97
C TRP A 657 -2.97 -5.90 19.90
N ALA A 658 -4.08 -5.79 20.62
CA ALA A 658 -5.20 -6.72 20.48
C ALA A 658 -5.80 -6.70 19.06
N ILE A 659 -5.91 -5.52 18.44
CA ILE A 659 -6.41 -5.39 17.05
C ILE A 659 -5.47 -6.12 16.10
N ASP A 660 -4.17 -5.81 16.12
CA ASP A 660 -3.20 -6.42 15.21
C ASP A 660 -3.02 -7.92 15.48
N ALA A 661 -3.12 -8.36 16.74
CA ALA A 661 -3.06 -9.77 17.10
C ALA A 661 -4.26 -10.55 16.56
N LEU A 662 -5.48 -10.04 16.76
CA LEU A 662 -6.71 -10.67 16.24
C LEU A 662 -6.71 -10.70 14.70
N ASP A 663 -6.32 -9.61 14.04
CA ASP A 663 -6.24 -9.51 12.58
C ASP A 663 -5.25 -10.55 12.00
N SER A 664 -4.03 -10.62 12.55
CA SER A 664 -3.02 -11.56 12.07
C SER A 664 -3.34 -13.03 12.39
N ALA A 665 -3.80 -13.34 13.61
CA ALA A 665 -4.09 -14.71 14.01
C ALA A 665 -5.31 -15.30 13.28
N SER A 666 -6.34 -14.48 13.04
CA SER A 666 -7.59 -14.93 12.41
C SER A 666 -7.49 -15.18 10.90
N THR A 667 -6.41 -14.74 10.28
CA THR A 667 -6.24 -14.77 8.82
C THR A 667 -5.19 -15.79 8.35
N LEU A 668 -4.68 -16.62 9.27
CA LEU A 668 -3.69 -17.65 8.97
C LEU A 668 -4.25 -18.63 7.93
N GLY A 669 -3.61 -18.69 6.76
CA GLY A 669 -4.04 -19.55 5.65
C GLY A 669 -5.10 -18.93 4.74
N VAL A 670 -5.32 -17.62 4.77
CA VAL A 670 -6.21 -16.97 3.79
C VAL A 670 -5.46 -16.73 2.46
N ALA A 671 -6.11 -17.04 1.33
CA ALA A 671 -5.49 -17.02 0.00
C ALA A 671 -5.51 -15.65 -0.73
N TRP A 672 -6.21 -14.64 -0.21
CA TRP A 672 -6.22 -13.28 -0.78
C TRP A 672 -5.22 -12.36 -0.09
N HIS A 673 -4.75 -11.32 -0.80
CA HIS A 673 -3.75 -10.38 -0.29
C HIS A 673 -4.28 -9.64 0.95
N LEU A 674 -3.72 -9.95 2.11
CA LEU A 674 -4.07 -9.28 3.36
C LEU A 674 -3.16 -8.08 3.56
N THR A 675 -3.73 -6.93 3.91
CA THR A 675 -2.96 -5.80 4.44
C THR A 675 -2.61 -6.04 5.91
N VAL A 676 -1.90 -7.14 6.19
CA VAL A 676 -1.36 -7.41 7.54
C VAL A 676 -0.34 -6.31 7.84
N SER A 677 -0.44 -5.74 9.03
CA SER A 677 0.45 -4.69 9.49
C SER A 677 1.89 -5.20 9.47
N ARG A 678 2.83 -4.42 8.92
CA ARG A 678 4.26 -4.77 8.99
C ARG A 678 4.71 -4.76 10.45
N PRO A 679 5.65 -5.65 10.85
CA PRO A 679 6.22 -5.64 12.18
C PRO A 679 6.83 -4.26 12.50
N GLU A 680 6.58 -3.74 13.70
CA GLU A 680 7.15 -2.49 14.21
C GLU A 680 8.22 -2.81 15.26
N PRO A 681 9.52 -2.86 14.92
CA PRO A 681 10.55 -3.41 15.80
C PRO A 681 10.80 -2.57 17.06
N ALA A 682 10.47 -1.27 17.01
CA ALA A 682 10.69 -0.31 18.08
C ALA A 682 9.41 -0.02 18.90
N ALA A 683 8.33 -0.77 18.67
CA ALA A 683 7.04 -0.50 19.29
C ALA A 683 6.98 -0.94 20.77
N ASN A 684 6.34 -0.10 21.59
CA ASN A 684 6.13 -0.39 23.01
C ASN A 684 5.16 -1.57 23.18
N LEU A 685 5.59 -2.58 23.92
CA LEU A 685 4.76 -3.74 24.25
C LEU A 685 4.04 -3.55 25.59
N PRO A 686 2.87 -4.21 25.78
CA PRO A 686 2.15 -4.21 27.06
C PRO A 686 3.04 -4.65 28.24
N CYS A 687 2.73 -4.09 29.41
CA CYS A 687 3.36 -4.51 30.66
C CYS A 687 2.90 -5.91 31.10
N ASP A 688 3.48 -6.40 32.20
CA ASP A 688 3.10 -7.68 32.79
C ASP A 688 1.64 -7.70 33.27
N GLU A 689 0.96 -8.84 33.13
CA GLU A 689 -0.45 -8.99 33.51
C GLU A 689 -0.66 -8.90 35.03
N GLU A 690 0.32 -9.29 35.84
CA GLU A 690 0.26 -9.10 37.29
C GLU A 690 0.37 -7.62 37.65
N ILE A 691 1.23 -6.87 36.95
CA ILE A 691 1.35 -5.42 37.13
C ILE A 691 0.04 -4.73 36.74
N TRP A 692 -0.59 -5.20 35.66
CA TRP A 692 -1.83 -4.64 35.13
C TRP A 692 -3.05 -4.77 36.06
N ARG A 693 -2.97 -5.60 37.10
CA ARG A 693 -4.02 -5.73 38.12
C ARG A 693 -3.93 -4.69 39.24
N PHE A 694 -2.79 -4.01 39.39
CA PHE A 694 -2.61 -3.05 40.48
C PHE A 694 -3.29 -1.71 40.22
N PRO A 695 -3.62 -0.94 41.28
CA PRO A 695 -4.07 0.44 41.12
C PRO A 695 -3.03 1.32 40.41
N GLU A 696 -3.50 2.42 39.82
CA GLU A 696 -2.68 3.34 39.02
C GLU A 696 -1.39 3.79 39.71
N SER A 697 -1.42 4.06 41.02
CA SER A 697 -0.26 4.49 41.81
C SER A 697 0.90 3.51 41.80
N VAL A 698 0.63 2.21 41.61
CA VAL A 698 1.64 1.16 41.53
C VAL A 698 2.11 1.00 40.09
N ILE A 699 1.19 1.02 39.14
CA ILE A 699 1.50 0.93 37.70
C ILE A 699 2.48 2.03 37.27
N ASP A 700 2.29 3.27 37.76
CA ASP A 700 3.14 4.42 37.43
C ASP A 700 4.60 4.28 37.94
N MET A 701 4.86 3.37 38.89
CA MET A 701 6.21 3.10 39.40
C MET A 701 7.06 2.24 38.45
N TYR A 702 6.45 1.66 37.41
CA TYR A 702 7.12 0.76 36.48
C TYR A 702 7.35 1.42 35.11
N GLN A 703 8.52 1.14 34.51
CA GLN A 703 8.79 1.55 33.13
C GLN A 703 8.15 0.56 32.15
N PHE A 704 7.19 1.06 31.38
CA PHE A 704 6.57 0.33 30.27
C PHE A 704 7.58 0.05 29.14
N GLY A 705 7.49 -1.13 28.52
CA GLY A 705 8.27 -1.48 27.32
C GLY A 705 9.68 -2.03 27.57
N SER A 706 10.09 -2.32 28.82
CA SER A 706 11.38 -2.96 29.08
C SER A 706 11.39 -4.43 28.62
N SER A 707 12.43 -4.83 27.88
CA SER A 707 12.56 -6.17 27.30
C SER A 707 12.96 -7.26 28.30
N GLU A 708 13.17 -6.91 29.57
CA GLU A 708 13.81 -7.77 30.56
C GLU A 708 12.86 -8.83 31.16
N ALA A 709 11.54 -8.66 31.02
CA ALA A 709 10.52 -9.67 31.35
C ALA A 709 9.21 -9.41 30.55
N PRO A 710 9.02 -10.02 29.37
CA PRO A 710 7.82 -9.80 28.56
C PRO A 710 6.61 -10.56 29.14
N SER A 711 5.42 -9.92 29.13
CA SER A 711 4.17 -10.57 29.52
C SER A 711 3.78 -11.69 28.55
N SER A 712 2.93 -12.62 29.01
CA SER A 712 2.42 -13.71 28.15
C SER A 712 1.61 -13.18 26.96
N PHE A 713 0.86 -12.09 27.13
CA PHE A 713 0.18 -11.39 26.03
C PHE A 713 1.19 -10.74 25.06
N SER A 714 2.25 -10.10 25.57
CA SER A 714 3.32 -9.52 24.75
C SER A 714 4.08 -10.58 23.93
N LEU A 715 4.28 -11.78 24.49
CA LEU A 715 4.85 -12.92 23.75
C LEU A 715 3.91 -13.40 22.64
N TYR A 716 2.61 -13.49 22.93
CA TYR A 716 1.62 -13.83 21.91
C TYR A 716 1.58 -12.78 20.79
N VAL A 717 1.55 -11.49 21.12
CA VAL A 717 1.64 -10.36 20.18
C VAL A 717 2.87 -10.52 19.29
N ARG A 718 4.06 -10.73 19.86
CA ARG A 718 5.30 -10.93 19.08
C ARG A 718 5.19 -12.09 18.10
N LEU A 719 4.64 -13.23 18.53
CA LEU A 719 4.42 -14.38 17.66
C LEU A 719 3.53 -14.00 16.46
N VAL A 720 2.37 -13.40 16.72
CA VAL A 720 1.38 -13.17 15.67
C VAL A 720 1.70 -11.96 14.79
N THR A 721 2.37 -10.93 15.29
CA THR A 721 2.71 -9.76 14.48
C THR A 721 4.03 -9.90 13.75
N ASN A 722 5.01 -10.60 14.31
CA ASN A 722 6.36 -10.67 13.74
C ASN A 722 6.58 -12.00 13.00
N GLU A 723 6.30 -13.12 13.66
CA GLU A 723 6.62 -14.43 13.11
C GLU A 723 5.56 -14.90 12.11
N LEU A 724 4.27 -14.75 12.42
CA LEU A 724 3.21 -15.05 11.45
C LEU A 724 3.23 -14.11 10.25
N TRP A 725 3.78 -12.90 10.34
CA TRP A 725 3.96 -12.04 9.17
C TRP A 725 4.77 -12.73 8.06
N HIS A 726 5.85 -13.43 8.43
CA HIS A 726 6.64 -14.21 7.47
C HIS A 726 5.85 -15.40 6.88
N VAL A 727 5.01 -16.04 7.70
CA VAL A 727 4.12 -17.11 7.26
C VAL A 727 3.08 -16.59 6.28
N HIS A 728 2.41 -15.49 6.59
CA HIS A 728 1.44 -14.82 5.71
C HIS A 728 2.08 -14.42 4.38
N ASN A 729 3.25 -13.78 4.43
CA ASN A 729 3.97 -13.36 3.24
C ASN A 729 4.32 -14.55 2.35
N PHE A 730 4.75 -15.67 2.92
CA PHE A 730 5.03 -16.89 2.16
C PHE A 730 3.75 -17.52 1.56
N LEU A 731 2.69 -17.65 2.37
CA LEU A 731 1.45 -18.30 1.94
C LEU A 731 0.70 -17.53 0.84
N GLN A 732 0.87 -16.21 0.76
CA GLN A 732 0.24 -15.34 -0.23
C GLN A 732 0.99 -15.26 -1.57
N GLN A 733 2.22 -15.79 -1.65
CA GLN A 733 2.96 -15.83 -2.91
C GLN A 733 2.29 -16.79 -3.91
N SER A 734 2.00 -16.28 -5.11
CA SER A 734 1.56 -17.11 -6.24
C SER A 734 2.70 -18.01 -6.72
N CYS A 735 2.48 -19.32 -6.78
CA CYS A 735 3.46 -20.26 -7.30
C CYS A 735 3.06 -20.75 -8.69
N GLU A 736 4.02 -20.81 -9.60
CA GLU A 736 3.83 -21.39 -10.92
C GLU A 736 4.02 -22.91 -10.88
N PRO A 737 3.02 -23.71 -11.31
CA PRO A 737 3.06 -25.17 -11.15
C PRO A 737 3.99 -25.91 -12.12
N PHE A 738 4.74 -25.23 -13.00
CA PHE A 738 5.45 -25.88 -14.13
C PHE A 738 6.97 -25.68 -14.16
N SER A 739 7.60 -25.19 -13.08
CA SER A 739 9.06 -25.04 -13.01
C SER A 739 9.63 -25.75 -11.76
N ILE A 740 10.51 -26.72 -11.98
CA ILE A 740 11.20 -27.49 -10.92
C ILE A 740 12.10 -26.57 -10.08
N ILE A 741 12.72 -25.56 -10.72
CA ILE A 741 13.59 -24.57 -10.06
C ILE A 741 12.80 -23.67 -9.09
N SER A 742 11.55 -23.34 -9.43
CA SER A 742 10.68 -22.55 -8.53
C SER A 742 10.16 -23.39 -7.35
N LEU A 743 10.01 -24.71 -7.50
CA LEU A 743 9.65 -25.58 -6.38
C LEU A 743 10.79 -25.71 -5.37
N SER A 744 12.04 -25.88 -5.83
CA SER A 744 13.21 -25.95 -4.93
C SER A 744 13.48 -24.63 -4.20
N GLN A 745 13.34 -23.49 -4.88
CA GLN A 745 13.50 -22.18 -4.24
C GLN A 745 12.37 -21.91 -3.24
N ARG A 746 11.13 -22.24 -3.60
CA ARG A 746 9.98 -22.12 -2.69
C ARG A 746 10.13 -23.04 -1.48
N GLN A 747 10.73 -24.22 -1.66
CA GLN A 747 11.05 -25.12 -0.56
C GLN A 747 12.09 -24.51 0.38
N GLU A 748 13.14 -23.89 -0.14
CA GLU A 748 14.16 -23.20 0.67
C GLU A 748 13.54 -22.01 1.44
N GLU A 749 12.67 -21.23 0.81
CA GLU A 749 11.94 -20.15 1.47
C GLU A 749 11.00 -20.69 2.57
N CYS A 750 10.28 -21.79 2.30
CA CYS A 750 9.46 -22.49 3.28
C CYS A 750 10.29 -22.98 4.48
N ASP A 751 11.45 -23.58 4.21
CA ASP A 751 12.38 -24.06 5.23
C ASP A 751 12.90 -22.90 6.09
N ASN A 752 13.24 -21.76 5.48
CA ASN A 752 13.67 -20.57 6.21
C ASN A 752 12.60 -20.04 7.17
N VAL A 753 11.35 -19.95 6.71
CA VAL A 753 10.22 -19.55 7.57
C VAL A 753 9.99 -20.57 8.68
N TYR A 754 10.07 -21.87 8.37
CA TYR A 754 9.95 -22.94 9.35
C TYR A 754 11.05 -22.88 10.43
N GLN A 755 12.31 -22.69 10.05
CA GLN A 755 13.42 -22.57 11.00
C GLN A 755 13.25 -21.36 11.90
N ARG A 756 12.71 -20.26 11.38
CA ARG A 756 12.41 -19.07 12.15
C ARG A 756 11.35 -19.34 13.23
N LEU A 757 10.24 -20.00 12.87
CA LEU A 757 9.22 -20.44 13.82
C LEU A 757 9.79 -21.37 14.90
N LYS A 758 10.67 -22.30 14.52
CA LYS A 758 11.31 -23.22 15.46
C LYS A 758 12.31 -22.53 16.38
N SER A 759 13.10 -21.59 15.87
CA SER A 759 13.98 -20.76 16.70
C SER A 759 13.17 -20.00 17.75
N TRP A 760 12.11 -19.31 17.32
CA TRP A 760 11.24 -18.58 18.23
C TRP A 760 10.58 -19.50 19.27
N GLN A 761 10.11 -20.69 18.85
CA GLN A 761 9.54 -21.68 19.76
C GLN A 761 10.55 -22.10 20.84
N ASN A 762 11.80 -22.38 20.46
CA ASN A 762 12.84 -22.77 21.40
C ASN A 762 13.17 -21.64 22.39
N ASP A 763 13.20 -20.39 21.91
CA ASP A 763 13.41 -19.22 22.76
C ASP A 763 12.25 -19.04 23.75
N PHE A 764 11.01 -19.23 23.30
CA PHE A 764 9.82 -19.22 24.15
C PHE A 764 9.87 -20.32 25.23
N GLU A 765 10.24 -21.54 24.87
CA GLU A 765 10.40 -22.64 25.82
C GLU A 765 11.51 -22.36 26.86
N GLN A 766 12.60 -21.72 26.45
CA GLN A 766 13.63 -21.26 27.37
C GLN A 766 13.10 -20.17 28.32
N LEU A 767 12.34 -19.20 27.81
CA LEU A 767 11.73 -18.16 28.64
C LEU A 767 10.78 -18.74 29.70
N LEU A 768 9.97 -19.75 29.34
CA LEU A 768 9.10 -20.46 30.28
C LEU A 768 9.87 -21.17 31.42
N THR A 769 11.13 -21.55 31.17
CA THR A 769 11.97 -22.25 32.18
C THR A 769 12.82 -21.31 33.03
N VAL A 770 13.24 -20.14 32.48
CA VAL A 770 14.12 -19.18 33.15
C VAL A 770 13.35 -18.11 33.91
N HIS A 771 12.22 -17.64 33.36
CA HIS A 771 11.41 -16.55 33.93
C HIS A 771 10.16 -17.12 34.59
N THR A 772 10.32 -17.82 35.70
CA THR A 772 9.23 -17.92 36.69
C THR A 772 9.27 -16.62 37.51
N PRO A 773 8.25 -15.76 37.48
CA PRO A 773 8.28 -14.50 38.21
C PRO A 773 8.60 -14.70 39.69
N LEU A 774 9.38 -13.79 40.29
CA LEU A 774 9.56 -13.71 41.75
C LEU A 774 8.24 -13.50 42.53
N TYR A 775 7.15 -13.18 41.83
CA TYR A 775 5.83 -12.86 42.38
C TYR A 775 4.77 -13.97 42.23
N THR A 776 5.04 -15.04 41.47
CA THR A 776 4.12 -16.18 41.28
C THR A 776 3.72 -16.86 42.60
N ASP A 777 4.54 -16.72 43.66
CA ASP A 777 4.27 -17.27 45.00
C ASP A 777 3.31 -16.42 45.84
N LEU A 778 3.01 -15.17 45.47
CA LEU A 778 2.33 -14.22 46.37
C LEU A 778 0.81 -14.07 46.12
N LEU A 779 0.29 -14.27 44.91
CA LEU A 779 -1.10 -13.85 44.59
C LEU A 779 -1.89 -14.73 43.60
N THR A 780 -1.83 -16.06 43.73
CA THR A 780 -2.74 -17.06 43.09
C THR A 780 -2.49 -17.41 41.61
N HIS A 781 -2.03 -18.65 41.35
CA HIS A 781 -2.80 -19.75 40.73
C HIS A 781 -1.98 -21.06 40.77
N THR A 782 -2.68 -22.16 41.05
CA THR A 782 -2.15 -23.52 41.16
C THR A 782 -2.05 -24.17 39.77
N GLY A 783 -0.95 -23.95 39.05
CA GLY A 783 -0.73 -24.58 37.74
C GLY A 783 0.73 -24.50 37.30
N THR A 784 1.18 -25.47 36.51
CA THR A 784 2.51 -25.37 35.87
C THR A 784 2.48 -24.27 34.78
N PRO A 785 3.58 -23.56 34.49
CA PRO A 785 3.61 -22.49 33.47
C PRO A 785 3.10 -22.92 32.08
N THR A 786 3.22 -24.21 31.77
CA THR A 786 2.73 -24.85 30.54
C THR A 786 1.21 -25.02 30.47
N GLN A 787 0.51 -24.91 31.60
CA GLN A 787 -0.95 -25.06 31.69
C GLN A 787 -1.70 -23.73 31.60
N GLN A 788 -1.00 -22.60 31.49
CA GLN A 788 -1.63 -21.30 31.38
C GLN A 788 -2.34 -21.12 30.01
N PRO A 789 -3.52 -20.46 29.95
CA PRO A 789 -4.26 -20.26 28.71
C PRO A 789 -3.45 -19.64 27.57
N ASN A 790 -2.64 -18.62 27.85
CA ASN A 790 -1.79 -17.96 26.84
C ASN A 790 -0.67 -18.87 26.33
N SER A 791 -0.09 -19.71 27.19
CA SER A 791 0.91 -20.70 26.77
C SER A 791 0.31 -21.70 25.79
N ILE A 792 -0.90 -22.21 26.10
CA ILE A 792 -1.63 -23.12 25.20
C ILE A 792 -1.95 -22.41 23.88
N LEU A 793 -2.43 -21.17 23.92
CA LEU A 793 -2.72 -20.37 22.73
C LEU A 793 -1.47 -20.18 21.85
N ILE A 794 -0.32 -19.84 22.43
CA ILE A 794 0.95 -19.67 21.73
C ILE A 794 1.38 -20.99 21.05
N HIS A 795 1.41 -22.09 21.79
CA HIS A 795 1.76 -23.40 21.24
C HIS A 795 0.82 -23.83 20.10
N CYS A 796 -0.49 -23.72 20.31
CA CYS A 796 -1.50 -24.03 19.30
C CYS A 796 -1.32 -23.17 18.04
N THR A 797 -1.02 -21.88 18.20
CA THR A 797 -0.82 -20.94 17.07
C THR A 797 0.43 -21.30 16.25
N ILE A 798 1.56 -21.57 16.90
CA ILE A 798 2.81 -21.99 16.22
C ILE A 798 2.60 -23.28 15.43
N HIS A 799 2.03 -24.30 16.06
CA HIS A 799 1.83 -25.58 15.39
C HIS A 799 0.85 -25.46 14.22
N SER A 800 -0.18 -24.63 14.34
CA SER A 800 -1.11 -24.36 13.24
C SER A 800 -0.43 -23.61 12.09
N ALA A 801 0.49 -22.70 12.38
CA ALA A 801 1.29 -22.01 11.38
C ALA A 801 2.23 -22.99 10.64
N ILE A 802 2.88 -23.90 11.36
CA ILE A 802 3.74 -24.94 10.76
C ILE A 802 2.91 -25.86 9.85
N ILE A 803 1.74 -26.31 10.29
CA ILE A 803 0.84 -27.14 9.47
C ILE A 803 0.39 -26.37 8.24
N SER A 804 -0.05 -25.12 8.40
CA SER A 804 -0.51 -24.27 7.30
C SER A 804 0.60 -24.01 6.27
N LEU A 805 1.83 -23.84 6.74
CA LEU A 805 3.02 -23.63 5.91
C LEU A 805 3.31 -24.82 4.98
N HIS A 806 3.09 -26.05 5.47
CA HIS A 806 3.50 -27.27 4.77
C HIS A 806 2.34 -28.04 4.11
N GLN A 807 1.09 -27.89 4.56
CA GLN A 807 -0.01 -28.76 4.12
C GLN A 807 -0.25 -28.77 2.61
N ARG A 808 -0.01 -27.64 1.92
CA ARG A 808 -0.16 -27.52 0.46
C ARG A 808 0.96 -28.22 -0.33
N LEU A 809 2.09 -28.52 0.31
CA LEU A 809 3.22 -29.23 -0.29
C LEU A 809 2.97 -30.75 -0.33
N ILE A 810 1.94 -31.23 0.36
CA ILE A 810 1.60 -32.65 0.47
C ILE A 810 0.55 -32.98 -0.60
N PHE A 811 0.77 -34.06 -1.36
CA PHE A 811 -0.08 -34.50 -2.49
C PHE A 811 -0.18 -33.55 -3.70
N PRO A 812 0.94 -33.11 -4.31
CA PRO A 812 0.87 -32.32 -5.54
C PRO A 812 0.28 -33.14 -6.70
N VAL A 813 -0.63 -32.54 -7.47
CA VAL A 813 -1.42 -33.19 -8.55
C VAL A 813 -0.58 -33.77 -9.70
N SER A 814 0.73 -33.51 -9.77
CA SER A 814 1.56 -33.92 -10.91
C SER A 814 3.07 -33.81 -10.67
N LEU A 815 3.71 -34.79 -10.02
CA LEU A 815 5.19 -34.90 -9.98
C LEU A 815 5.66 -36.35 -10.03
N GLY A 816 6.87 -36.58 -10.59
CA GLY A 816 7.46 -37.89 -10.88
C GLY A 816 8.13 -38.57 -9.67
N GLU A 817 8.67 -39.78 -9.88
CA GLU A 817 9.19 -40.66 -8.81
C GLU A 817 10.38 -40.11 -8.00
N GLU A 818 11.11 -39.09 -8.49
CA GLU A 818 12.25 -38.49 -7.74
C GLU A 818 11.81 -37.50 -6.64
N ASP A 819 10.57 -37.01 -6.64
CA ASP A 819 10.06 -36.03 -5.66
C ASP A 819 9.41 -36.67 -4.40
N ALA A 820 9.51 -38.00 -4.27
CA ALA A 820 8.81 -38.76 -3.24
C ALA A 820 9.32 -38.50 -1.80
N THR A 821 10.62 -38.26 -1.65
CA THR A 821 11.28 -38.05 -0.33
C THR A 821 10.96 -36.71 0.31
N HIS A 822 10.50 -35.73 -0.49
CA HIS A 822 10.35 -34.34 -0.04
C HIS A 822 8.99 -34.06 0.61
N TRP A 823 7.90 -34.64 0.09
CA TRP A 823 6.60 -34.54 0.77
C TRP A 823 6.55 -35.37 2.05
N GLU A 824 7.36 -36.44 2.17
CA GLU A 824 7.52 -37.20 3.42
C GLU A 824 8.03 -36.29 4.55
N ALA A 825 9.05 -35.46 4.31
CA ALA A 825 9.56 -34.52 5.30
C ALA A 825 8.53 -33.44 5.68
N ALA A 826 7.77 -32.92 4.72
CA ALA A 826 6.69 -31.96 4.98
C ALA A 826 5.56 -32.59 5.82
N ALA A 827 5.18 -33.83 5.50
CA ALA A 827 4.21 -34.60 6.26
C ALA A 827 4.70 -34.90 7.68
N GLU A 828 5.96 -35.31 7.86
CA GLU A 828 6.57 -35.54 9.18
C GLU A 828 6.55 -34.28 10.06
N ARG A 829 6.85 -33.11 9.49
CA ARG A 829 6.77 -31.82 10.22
C ARG A 829 5.35 -31.48 10.65
N CYS A 830 4.36 -31.74 9.79
CA CYS A 830 2.95 -31.55 10.12
C CYS A 830 2.49 -32.53 11.20
N LEU A 831 2.83 -33.81 11.08
CA LEU A 831 2.52 -34.86 12.07
C LEU A 831 3.17 -34.54 13.42
N SER A 832 4.45 -34.16 13.44
CA SER A 832 5.15 -33.75 14.66
C SER A 832 4.50 -32.53 15.32
N SER A 833 4.02 -31.57 14.53
CA SER A 833 3.29 -30.41 15.05
C SER A 833 1.92 -30.80 15.61
N CYS A 834 1.21 -31.73 14.98
CA CYS A 834 -0.02 -32.29 15.52
C CYS A 834 0.24 -33.05 16.83
N ASP A 835 1.33 -33.82 16.90
CA ASP A 835 1.71 -34.57 18.09
C ASP A 835 2.02 -33.67 19.28
N GLN A 836 2.82 -32.63 19.05
CA GLN A 836 3.19 -31.64 20.07
C GLN A 836 1.96 -30.84 20.52
N MET A 837 1.09 -30.43 19.59
CA MET A 837 -0.16 -29.75 19.95
C MET A 837 -1.08 -30.65 20.80
N ALA A 838 -1.20 -31.94 20.46
CA ALA A 838 -1.99 -32.87 21.25
C ALA A 838 -1.42 -33.07 22.67
N ASP A 839 -0.11 -33.07 22.82
CA ASP A 839 0.54 -33.15 24.14
C ASP A 839 0.33 -31.89 24.98
N VAL A 840 0.33 -30.70 24.36
CA VAL A 840 -0.04 -29.44 25.03
C VAL A 840 -1.49 -29.47 25.49
N ILE A 841 -2.44 -29.86 24.62
CA ILE A 841 -3.86 -29.94 24.96
C ILE A 841 -4.11 -30.97 26.06
N ARG A 842 -3.42 -32.12 26.03
CA ARG A 842 -3.52 -33.15 27.06
C ARG A 842 -3.06 -32.66 28.44
N SER A 843 -2.19 -31.66 28.49
CA SER A 843 -1.72 -31.07 29.75
C SER A 843 -2.72 -30.08 30.37
N ALA A 844 -3.66 -29.57 29.58
CA ALA A 844 -4.69 -28.64 30.02
C ALA A 844 -5.86 -29.38 30.70
N ASP A 845 -6.40 -28.81 31.78
CA ASP A 845 -7.63 -29.29 32.39
C ASP A 845 -8.88 -28.81 31.64
N ASP A 846 -10.01 -29.48 31.90
CA ASP A 846 -11.29 -29.19 31.24
C ASP A 846 -11.78 -27.75 31.50
N GLU A 847 -11.47 -27.19 32.68
CA GLU A 847 -11.87 -25.83 33.05
C GLU A 847 -11.14 -24.81 32.18
N THR A 848 -9.82 -24.95 32.07
CA THR A 848 -8.92 -24.15 31.23
C THR A 848 -9.32 -24.25 29.76
N LEU A 849 -9.58 -25.46 29.25
CA LEU A 849 -10.03 -25.67 27.87
C LEU A 849 -11.42 -25.07 27.61
N GLY A 850 -12.31 -25.07 28.59
CA GLY A 850 -13.63 -24.46 28.46
C GLY A 850 -13.55 -22.95 28.25
N ILE A 851 -12.66 -22.27 28.97
CA ILE A 851 -12.54 -20.80 28.96
C ILE A 851 -11.41 -20.28 28.05
N ILE A 852 -10.85 -21.13 27.19
CA ILE A 852 -9.70 -20.75 26.36
C ILE A 852 -10.08 -19.74 25.27
N ASN A 853 -9.08 -18.98 24.83
CA ASN A 853 -9.20 -18.08 23.69
C ASN A 853 -9.77 -18.83 22.46
N PRO A 854 -10.85 -18.34 21.84
CA PRO A 854 -11.52 -19.06 20.76
C PRO A 854 -10.63 -19.24 19.51
N HIS A 855 -9.53 -18.52 19.35
CA HIS A 855 -8.55 -18.79 18.29
C HIS A 855 -7.96 -20.22 18.36
N VAL A 856 -7.89 -20.82 19.55
CA VAL A 856 -7.45 -22.21 19.72
C VAL A 856 -8.37 -23.18 18.97
N ILE A 857 -9.65 -22.85 18.81
CA ILE A 857 -10.63 -23.71 18.13
C ILE A 857 -10.19 -24.03 16.69
N TYR A 858 -9.80 -23.02 15.91
CA TYR A 858 -9.30 -23.24 14.56
C TYR A 858 -7.93 -23.92 14.55
N CYS A 859 -7.07 -23.61 15.53
CA CYS A 859 -5.78 -24.27 15.66
C CYS A 859 -5.93 -25.79 15.82
N VAL A 860 -6.80 -26.20 16.75
CA VAL A 860 -7.14 -27.60 17.01
C VAL A 860 -7.78 -28.25 15.80
N PHE A 861 -8.70 -27.55 15.13
CA PHE A 861 -9.34 -28.05 13.92
C PHE A 861 -8.35 -28.25 12.77
N ILE A 862 -7.38 -27.35 12.57
CA ILE A 862 -6.33 -27.49 11.55
C ILE A 862 -5.54 -28.79 11.77
N ALA A 863 -5.10 -29.05 13.01
CA ALA A 863 -4.36 -30.28 13.33
C ALA A 863 -5.21 -31.55 13.19
N ALA A 864 -6.47 -31.52 13.68
CA ALA A 864 -7.38 -32.66 13.58
C ALA A 864 -7.75 -33.00 12.12
N ARG A 865 -8.04 -31.97 11.32
CA ARG A 865 -8.33 -32.10 9.89
C ARG A 865 -7.13 -32.69 9.16
N PHE A 866 -5.91 -32.22 9.46
CA PHE A 866 -4.70 -32.77 8.88
C PHE A 866 -4.55 -34.27 9.18
N TYR A 867 -4.69 -34.70 10.44
CA TYR A 867 -4.63 -36.13 10.81
C TYR A 867 -5.64 -36.97 10.04
N LEU A 868 -6.89 -36.53 9.97
CA LEU A 868 -7.95 -37.24 9.26
C LEU A 868 -7.64 -37.43 7.78
N ILE A 869 -7.28 -36.34 7.10
CA ILE A 869 -7.03 -36.38 5.65
C ILE A 869 -5.76 -37.18 5.35
N TYR A 870 -4.70 -36.99 6.12
CA TYR A 870 -3.46 -37.74 5.95
C TYR A 870 -3.68 -39.25 6.16
N SER A 871 -4.39 -39.65 7.22
CA SER A 871 -4.73 -41.06 7.46
C SER A 871 -5.61 -41.63 6.35
N LYS A 872 -6.58 -40.86 5.83
CA LYS A 872 -7.44 -41.28 4.70
C LYS A 872 -6.64 -41.45 3.40
N ALA A 873 -5.74 -40.52 3.10
CA ALA A 873 -4.91 -40.56 1.91
C ALA A 873 -3.87 -41.72 1.94
N MET A 874 -3.40 -42.09 3.12
CA MET A 874 -2.41 -43.16 3.32
C MET A 874 -3.02 -44.53 3.66
N ASP A 875 -4.35 -44.64 3.72
CA ASP A 875 -5.07 -45.85 4.18
C ASP A 875 -4.58 -46.35 5.56
N LEU A 876 -4.36 -45.42 6.49
CA LEU A 876 -3.89 -45.69 7.84
C LEU A 876 -5.03 -45.61 8.87
N PRO A 877 -4.93 -46.36 10.00
CA PRO A 877 -5.85 -46.16 11.12
C PRO A 877 -5.71 -44.75 11.71
N LEU A 878 -6.82 -44.21 12.23
CA LEU A 878 -6.81 -42.89 12.86
C LEU A 878 -5.95 -42.90 14.14
N PRO A 879 -5.04 -41.92 14.34
CA PRO A 879 -4.23 -41.82 15.54
C PRO A 879 -5.09 -41.59 16.79
N ASN A 880 -4.76 -42.22 17.92
CA ASN A 880 -5.47 -42.01 19.19
C ASN A 880 -5.48 -40.54 19.63
N LYS A 881 -4.43 -39.79 19.28
CA LYS A 881 -4.31 -38.36 19.58
C LYS A 881 -5.35 -37.49 18.85
N LEU A 882 -5.93 -37.94 17.73
CA LEU A 882 -7.04 -37.24 17.07
C LEU A 882 -8.25 -37.07 18.02
N TYR A 883 -8.53 -38.09 18.83
CA TYR A 883 -9.66 -38.04 19.77
C TYR A 883 -9.44 -37.03 20.89
N LEU A 884 -8.19 -36.63 21.19
CA LEU A 884 -7.91 -35.53 22.11
C LEU A 884 -8.36 -34.19 21.51
N PHE A 885 -8.18 -33.97 20.20
CA PHE A 885 -8.68 -32.78 19.52
C PHE A 885 -10.20 -32.74 19.46
N ILE A 886 -10.84 -33.87 19.12
CA ILE A 886 -12.30 -33.99 19.11
C ILE A 886 -12.87 -33.72 20.51
N TYR A 887 -12.21 -34.26 21.54
CA TYR A 887 -12.55 -34.00 22.94
C TYR A 887 -12.38 -32.52 23.31
N ALA A 888 -11.24 -31.91 22.98
CA ALA A 888 -10.98 -30.50 23.27
C ALA A 888 -12.02 -29.58 22.62
N LEU A 889 -12.40 -29.84 21.35
CA LEU A 889 -13.46 -29.11 20.66
C LEU A 889 -14.83 -29.34 21.29
N ARG A 890 -15.09 -30.53 21.84
CA ARG A 890 -16.32 -30.80 22.61
C ARG A 890 -16.37 -29.97 23.89
N VAL A 891 -15.26 -29.87 24.62
CA VAL A 891 -15.15 -29.06 25.84
C VAL A 891 -15.30 -27.58 25.51
N CYS A 892 -14.55 -27.07 24.52
CA CYS A 892 -14.69 -25.70 24.01
C CYS A 892 -16.12 -25.43 23.50
N GLY A 893 -16.77 -26.43 22.92
CA GLY A 893 -18.13 -26.37 22.36
C GLY A 893 -19.23 -26.21 23.40
N GLN A 894 -18.92 -26.30 24.69
CA GLN A 894 -19.85 -25.93 25.77
C GLN A 894 -20.08 -24.41 25.81
N ILE A 895 -19.08 -23.63 25.38
CA ILE A 895 -19.06 -22.16 25.44
C ILE A 895 -19.13 -21.56 24.03
N TRP A 896 -18.35 -22.10 23.09
CA TRP A 896 -18.20 -21.54 21.75
C TRP A 896 -18.95 -22.34 20.69
N HIS A 897 -19.90 -21.70 19.99
CA HIS A 897 -20.67 -22.35 18.93
C HIS A 897 -19.80 -22.83 17.75
N LEU A 898 -18.72 -22.10 17.43
CA LEU A 898 -17.75 -22.53 16.42
C LEU A 898 -17.12 -23.88 16.76
N ALA A 899 -16.74 -24.10 18.03
CA ALA A 899 -16.16 -25.37 18.45
C ALA A 899 -17.17 -26.52 18.35
N LYS A 900 -18.43 -26.27 18.70
CA LYS A 900 -19.52 -27.25 18.54
C LYS A 900 -19.74 -27.64 17.07
N LEU A 901 -19.70 -26.68 16.16
CA LEU A 901 -19.76 -26.92 14.71
C LEU A 901 -18.60 -27.81 14.26
N LEU A 902 -17.36 -27.40 14.57
CA LEU A 902 -16.17 -28.12 14.10
C LEU A 902 -16.00 -29.50 14.76
N HIS A 903 -16.43 -29.66 16.01
CA HIS A 903 -16.54 -30.97 16.67
C HIS A 903 -17.46 -31.90 15.87
N THR A 904 -18.66 -31.43 15.50
CA THR A 904 -19.62 -32.21 14.72
C THR A 904 -19.06 -32.61 13.34
N VAL A 905 -18.31 -31.71 12.70
CA VAL A 905 -17.63 -31.99 11.42
C VAL A 905 -16.62 -33.13 11.59
N LEU A 906 -15.77 -33.07 12.62
CA LEU A 906 -14.74 -34.09 12.84
C LEU A 906 -15.31 -35.46 13.26
N GLU A 907 -16.42 -35.49 14.01
CA GLU A 907 -17.11 -36.75 14.32
C GLU A 907 -17.64 -37.43 13.06
N VAL A 908 -18.25 -36.65 12.16
CA VAL A 908 -18.74 -37.18 10.88
C VAL A 908 -17.58 -37.65 10.01
N ALA A 909 -16.50 -36.86 9.89
CA ALA A 909 -15.31 -37.25 9.14
C ALA A 909 -14.68 -38.55 9.67
N SER A 910 -14.64 -38.71 11.00
CA SER A 910 -14.11 -39.92 11.65
C SER A 910 -14.99 -41.14 11.37
N ALA A 911 -16.31 -40.98 11.38
CA ALA A 911 -17.26 -42.04 11.05
C ALA A 911 -17.17 -42.46 9.57
N GLU A 912 -16.99 -41.50 8.67
CA GLU A 912 -16.79 -41.75 7.24
C GLU A 912 -15.50 -42.52 6.98
N HIS A 913 -14.40 -42.17 7.66
CA HIS A 913 -13.13 -42.91 7.60
C HIS A 913 -13.27 -44.35 8.10
N ALA A 914 -14.10 -44.58 9.13
CA ALA A 914 -14.38 -45.91 9.66
C ALA A 914 -15.32 -46.76 8.76
N GLY A 915 -15.74 -46.25 7.59
CA GLY A 915 -16.61 -46.96 6.65
C GLY A 915 -18.10 -46.97 7.06
N SER A 916 -18.51 -46.09 7.99
CA SER A 916 -19.92 -45.96 8.38
C SER A 916 -20.72 -45.27 7.28
N GLN A 917 -21.96 -45.70 7.04
CA GLN A 917 -22.87 -44.98 6.14
C GLN A 917 -23.28 -43.64 6.78
N VAL A 918 -22.82 -42.55 6.19
CA VAL A 918 -23.18 -41.19 6.62
C VAL A 918 -24.29 -40.66 5.71
N SER A 919 -25.40 -40.18 6.28
CA SER A 919 -26.55 -39.66 5.53
C SER A 919 -26.28 -38.34 4.81
N HIS A 920 -25.36 -37.53 5.33
CA HIS A 920 -24.96 -36.22 4.81
C HIS A 920 -23.43 -36.13 4.70
N PRO A 921 -22.83 -36.47 3.55
CA PRO A 921 -21.37 -36.44 3.38
C PRO A 921 -20.82 -35.01 3.52
N LEU A 922 -19.56 -34.90 3.94
CA LEU A 922 -18.89 -33.61 4.04
C LEU A 922 -18.58 -33.03 2.65
N PRO A 923 -18.45 -31.69 2.53
CA PRO A 923 -18.02 -31.05 1.28
C PRO A 923 -16.69 -31.63 0.77
N VAL A 924 -16.52 -31.75 -0.55
CA VAL A 924 -15.32 -32.36 -1.14
C VAL A 924 -14.04 -31.58 -0.79
N GLU A 925 -14.17 -30.26 -0.66
CA GLU A 925 -13.10 -29.34 -0.27
C GLU A 925 -12.59 -29.63 1.15
N PHE A 926 -13.41 -30.24 2.01
CA PHE A 926 -12.96 -30.67 3.34
C PHE A 926 -11.80 -31.66 3.23
N PHE A 927 -11.81 -32.57 2.26
CA PHE A 927 -10.79 -33.62 2.10
C PHE A 927 -9.57 -33.19 1.27
N ASP A 928 -9.53 -31.96 0.79
CA ASP A 928 -8.44 -31.45 -0.04
C ASP A 928 -7.54 -30.48 0.75
N LEU A 929 -6.29 -30.89 0.98
CA LEU A 929 -5.28 -30.10 1.71
C LEU A 929 -4.84 -28.82 0.96
N GLN A 930 -5.24 -28.63 -0.30
CA GLN A 930 -5.03 -27.37 -1.02
C GLN A 930 -5.88 -26.23 -0.43
N TYR A 931 -7.05 -26.55 0.13
CA TYR A 931 -7.90 -25.58 0.81
C TYR A 931 -7.52 -25.47 2.29
N PHE A 932 -7.38 -24.25 2.77
CA PHE A 932 -7.22 -23.97 4.19
C PHE A 932 -8.57 -24.08 4.92
N SER A 933 -8.52 -24.24 6.25
CA SER A 933 -9.72 -24.35 7.08
C SER A 933 -10.66 -23.15 6.94
N LEU A 934 -10.13 -21.95 6.66
CA LEU A 934 -10.92 -20.75 6.43
C LEU A 934 -11.60 -20.72 5.06
N ASP A 935 -10.97 -21.28 4.02
CA ASP A 935 -11.54 -21.36 2.67
C ASP A 935 -12.83 -22.21 2.66
N ILE A 936 -12.90 -23.22 3.52
CA ILE A 936 -14.02 -24.16 3.59
C ILE A 936 -15.07 -23.82 4.67
N HIS A 937 -14.85 -22.81 5.50
CA HIS A 937 -15.74 -22.51 6.63
C HIS A 937 -17.19 -22.24 6.22
N ALA A 938 -17.39 -21.47 5.14
CA ALA A 938 -18.73 -21.18 4.62
C ALA A 938 -19.46 -22.46 4.17
N ALA A 939 -18.74 -23.37 3.49
CA ALA A 939 -19.28 -24.66 3.07
C ALA A 939 -19.66 -25.55 4.27
N LEU A 940 -18.83 -25.59 5.31
CA LEU A 940 -19.11 -26.33 6.54
C LEU A 940 -20.33 -25.78 7.30
N ARG A 941 -20.53 -24.45 7.30
CA ARG A 941 -21.73 -23.84 7.89
C ARG A 941 -23.01 -24.19 7.13
N ILE A 942 -22.97 -24.16 5.80
CA ILE A 942 -24.11 -24.54 4.94
C ILE A 942 -24.47 -26.01 5.20
N TRP A 943 -23.48 -26.90 5.16
CA TRP A 943 -23.64 -28.33 5.44
C TRP A 943 -24.28 -28.59 6.81
N ALA A 944 -23.82 -27.89 7.87
CA ALA A 944 -24.38 -28.06 9.20
C ALA A 944 -25.85 -27.59 9.29
N GLY A 945 -26.20 -26.52 8.56
CA GLY A 945 -27.58 -26.03 8.46
C GLY A 945 -28.51 -27.02 7.75
N GLU A 946 -28.06 -27.63 6.64
CA GLU A 946 -28.81 -28.68 5.92
C GLU A 946 -29.03 -29.92 6.80
N LYS A 947 -28.00 -30.33 7.55
CA LYS A 947 -28.08 -31.45 8.50
C LYS A 947 -29.10 -31.19 9.62
N GLN A 948 -29.11 -29.98 10.21
CA GLN A 948 -30.10 -29.60 11.22
C GLN A 948 -31.52 -29.53 10.64
N GLY A 949 -31.69 -28.98 9.44
CA GLY A 949 -32.97 -28.94 8.73
C GLY A 949 -33.51 -30.33 8.36
N SER A 950 -32.62 -31.30 8.07
CA SER A 950 -32.98 -32.69 7.80
C SER A 950 -33.44 -33.43 9.05
N LEU A 951 -32.75 -33.26 10.18
CA LEU A 951 -33.12 -33.87 11.47
C LEU A 951 -34.50 -33.39 11.94
N LEU A 952 -34.79 -32.08 11.81
CA LEU A 952 -36.10 -31.51 12.12
C LEU A 952 -37.21 -32.03 11.17
N ARG A 953 -36.90 -32.35 9.92
CA ARG A 953 -37.87 -32.93 8.97
C ARG A 953 -38.13 -34.42 9.23
N GLU A 954 -37.13 -35.17 9.69
CA GLU A 954 -37.31 -36.58 10.09
C GLU A 954 -38.14 -36.70 11.38
N ASP A 955 -37.95 -35.82 12.36
CA ASP A 955 -38.78 -35.78 13.57
C ASP A 955 -40.25 -35.40 13.28
N HIS A 956 -40.50 -34.55 12.27
CA HIS A 956 -41.85 -34.22 11.80
C HIS A 956 -42.49 -35.27 10.88
N ALA A 957 -41.72 -36.22 10.34
CA ALA A 957 -42.25 -37.34 9.56
C ALA A 957 -42.59 -38.56 10.44
N VAL A 958 -42.16 -38.55 11.70
CA VAL A 958 -42.42 -39.61 12.71
C VAL A 958 -43.48 -39.19 13.75
N SER A 959 -43.90 -37.92 13.76
CA SER A 959 -45.11 -37.45 14.46
C SER A 959 -46.34 -37.50 13.56
#